data_AF-A0A1N7UK99-F1
#
_entry.id   AF-A0A1N7UK99-F1
#
_cell.length_a   1.000
_cell.length_b   1.000
_cell.length_c   1.000
_cell.angle_alpha   90.00
_cell.angle_beta   90.00
_cell.angle_gamma   90.00
#
_symmetry.space_group_name_H-M   'P 1'
#
loop_
_entity.id
_entity.type
_entity.pdbx_description
1 polymer ?
#
loop_
_entity_poly.entity_id
_entity_poly.type
_entity_poly.pdbx_seq_one_letter_code
_entity_poly.pdbx_strand_id
1 'polypeptide(L)'
;MTLRTAADLWNSLNSADRLAPRSHDRQFVADLRAALQIAPSQDIGAYLKRHTVDATSFLIAVLNALQPFGMMLNDIYEMFAEGGVSQSNERLLIEFDFGQGDKVPFDVDAFRRARAIMENLSHAVAQRAYCAEDLRLISNGVFRALRETPGVDTTRPPSLVDMAAKSWIDGHEWPYQTPVPLPDGAPNDSLTQALAPLATLIQQLCQRTSRYTSQNDLRSARRDDEPCPSERAPIHQWSESQLAHAQDDHIARYHLLRGLWYCQQLVPLSHRDNFAEKIEALTNAHSQFVPPQPLSRELEDLLDLPIWKQRSQLYSVWLITLLKRELKQSGERFQLMAEDNGLTFAFRPTLIAKLHVGNDVLELMAELRVASKDIKLAGAGRSQNIQPDYSLLQRLPDKTEKVVYVLEAKQYARANTRNFNEALRDYAKINTHALVALANYGPVPASQPKKLVDLCAQNGDENVSERCQAFAGVTPINAMSTHLLRQHFRRALTEYALPLPHLIVDLSSSMGGVLNTQALDSWPTTAERVADSGMGLILNRHYPEPVSPGQPTRNAMLSLFEKTVNGPKGVYDITQKERGLLMLFTDSGGFHEERNYHDKLAGIIILQPDGSMELRMRKSTESLLRRAIPALIACTRAGESY
;
A
#
# COMPACT_ATOMS: atom_id res chain seq x y z
N MET A 1 -28.39 -28.21 -7.04
CA MET A 1 -29.72 -27.84 -7.60
C MET A 1 -29.46 -27.27 -9.00
N THR A 2 -30.29 -27.49 -10.04
CA THR A 2 -30.13 -26.70 -11.28
C THR A 2 -30.55 -25.26 -10.96
N LEU A 3 -29.59 -24.38 -10.71
CA LEU A 3 -29.79 -22.95 -10.50
C LEU A 3 -30.24 -22.34 -11.84
N ARG A 4 -31.56 -22.21 -12.06
CA ARG A 4 -32.12 -21.85 -13.38
C ARG A 4 -32.39 -20.35 -13.56
N THR A 5 -32.53 -19.59 -12.46
CA THR A 5 -32.87 -18.16 -12.53
C THR A 5 -31.99 -17.30 -11.62
N ALA A 6 -31.87 -16.00 -11.93
CA ALA A 6 -31.18 -15.04 -11.08
C ALA A 6 -31.77 -14.99 -9.65
N ALA A 7 -33.08 -15.15 -9.51
CA ALA A 7 -33.74 -15.18 -8.20
C ALA A 7 -33.35 -16.41 -7.38
N ASP A 8 -33.22 -17.58 -8.02
CA ASP A 8 -32.77 -18.81 -7.33
C ASP A 8 -31.31 -18.69 -6.88
N LEU A 9 -30.44 -18.11 -7.73
CA LEU A 9 -29.05 -17.82 -7.39
C LEU A 9 -28.94 -16.86 -6.20
N TRP A 10 -29.70 -15.77 -6.19
CA TRP A 10 -29.75 -14.84 -5.06
C TRP A 10 -30.24 -15.50 -3.77
N ASN A 11 -31.28 -16.34 -3.85
CA ASN A 11 -31.78 -17.05 -2.67
C ASN A 11 -30.72 -18.02 -2.13
N SER A 12 -29.98 -18.72 -3.00
CA SER A 12 -28.88 -19.61 -2.59
C SER A 12 -27.76 -18.84 -1.90
N LEU A 13 -27.34 -17.70 -2.46
CA LEU A 13 -26.34 -16.79 -1.87
C LEU A 13 -26.77 -16.26 -0.49
N ASN A 14 -28.05 -15.89 -0.36
CA ASN A 14 -28.60 -15.28 0.84
C ASN A 14 -29.16 -16.32 1.85
N SER A 15 -28.92 -17.62 1.63
CA SER A 15 -29.35 -18.71 2.51
C SER A 15 -28.23 -19.20 3.44
N ALA A 16 -28.60 -19.85 4.54
CA ALA A 16 -27.71 -20.64 5.41
C ALA A 16 -26.46 -19.90 5.95
N ASP A 17 -26.61 -18.62 6.33
CA ASP A 17 -25.50 -17.76 6.82
C ASP A 17 -24.30 -17.65 5.86
N ARG A 18 -24.48 -17.99 4.58
CA ARG A 18 -23.45 -17.83 3.54
C ARG A 18 -23.13 -16.36 3.29
N LEU A 19 -24.11 -15.47 3.44
CA LEU A 19 -23.92 -14.04 3.49
C LEU A 19 -24.42 -13.48 4.82
N ALA A 20 -23.74 -12.43 5.31
CA ALA A 20 -24.18 -11.53 6.35
C ALA A 20 -24.34 -10.09 5.79
N PRO A 21 -25.41 -9.82 5.00
CA PRO A 21 -25.67 -8.52 4.36
C PRO A 21 -25.76 -7.32 5.31
N ARG A 22 -26.01 -7.58 6.61
CA ARG A 22 -26.18 -6.57 7.65
C ARG A 22 -24.86 -6.18 8.33
N SER A 23 -23.83 -7.00 8.20
CA SER A 23 -22.52 -6.79 8.82
C SER A 23 -21.41 -6.73 7.75
N HIS A 24 -20.62 -7.79 7.60
CA HIS A 24 -19.41 -7.78 6.78
C HIS A 24 -19.67 -7.80 5.27
N ASP A 25 -20.79 -8.36 4.78
CA ASP A 25 -21.09 -8.38 3.33
C ASP A 25 -21.90 -7.19 2.84
N ARG A 26 -22.09 -6.19 3.68
CA ARG A 26 -22.88 -5.02 3.29
C ARG A 26 -22.31 -4.33 2.05
N GLN A 27 -20.99 -4.26 1.93
CA GLN A 27 -20.34 -3.67 0.76
C GLN A 27 -20.51 -4.55 -0.47
N PHE A 28 -20.31 -5.86 -0.36
CA PHE A 28 -20.61 -6.82 -1.44
C PHE A 28 -22.03 -6.66 -1.98
N VAL A 29 -23.02 -6.56 -1.09
CA VAL A 29 -24.43 -6.36 -1.48
C VAL A 29 -24.66 -4.98 -2.10
N ALA A 30 -23.93 -3.94 -1.67
CA ALA A 30 -23.99 -2.61 -2.29
C ALA A 30 -23.39 -2.63 -3.71
N ASP A 31 -22.25 -3.29 -3.90
CA ASP A 31 -21.58 -3.42 -5.20
C ASP A 31 -22.44 -4.25 -6.17
N LEU A 32 -23.07 -5.32 -5.67
CA LEU A 32 -24.02 -6.12 -6.45
C LEU A 32 -25.24 -5.31 -6.88
N ARG A 33 -25.79 -4.44 -6.01
CA ARG A 33 -26.87 -3.53 -6.40
C ARG A 33 -26.40 -2.57 -7.50
N ALA A 34 -25.23 -1.97 -7.34
CA ALA A 34 -24.68 -1.04 -8.32
C ALA A 34 -24.46 -1.71 -9.69
N ALA A 35 -23.88 -2.92 -9.70
CA ALA A 35 -23.66 -3.71 -10.91
C ALA A 35 -24.96 -4.07 -11.64
N LEU A 36 -26.04 -4.33 -10.88
CA LEU A 36 -27.38 -4.63 -11.43
C LEU A 36 -28.24 -3.39 -11.65
N GLN A 37 -27.70 -2.18 -11.44
CA GLN A 37 -28.45 -0.91 -11.51
C GLN A 37 -29.69 -0.87 -10.60
N ILE A 38 -29.63 -1.57 -9.48
CA ILE A 38 -30.67 -1.59 -8.45
C ILE A 38 -30.49 -0.39 -7.53
N ALA A 39 -31.57 0.30 -7.18
CA ALA A 39 -31.50 1.45 -6.28
C ALA A 39 -30.91 1.05 -4.90
N PRO A 40 -30.10 1.90 -4.24
CA PRO A 40 -29.33 1.53 -3.03
C PRO A 40 -30.16 0.96 -1.86
N SER A 41 -31.43 1.35 -1.74
CA SER A 41 -32.36 0.92 -0.68
C SER A 41 -33.27 -0.25 -1.09
N GLN A 42 -33.24 -0.66 -2.36
CA GLN A 42 -34.13 -1.68 -2.88
C GLN A 42 -33.62 -3.09 -2.56
N ASP A 43 -34.54 -4.00 -2.24
CA ASP A 43 -34.22 -5.41 -2.00
C ASP A 43 -33.92 -6.13 -3.33
N ILE A 44 -32.81 -6.84 -3.39
CA ILE A 44 -32.35 -7.54 -4.60
C ILE A 44 -33.32 -8.67 -4.96
N GLY A 45 -33.78 -9.45 -3.98
CA GLY A 45 -34.70 -10.55 -4.23
C GLY A 45 -36.06 -10.09 -4.77
N ALA A 46 -36.60 -9.00 -4.22
CA ALA A 46 -37.82 -8.38 -4.72
C ALA A 46 -37.65 -7.78 -6.13
N TYR A 47 -36.47 -7.20 -6.42
CA TYR A 47 -36.15 -6.68 -7.75
C TYR A 47 -36.11 -7.80 -8.80
N LEU A 48 -35.36 -8.87 -8.52
CA LEU A 48 -35.18 -10.01 -9.44
C LEU A 48 -36.47 -10.78 -9.73
N LYS A 49 -37.45 -10.75 -8.82
CA LYS A 49 -38.79 -11.32 -9.06
C LYS A 49 -39.65 -10.48 -10.01
N ARG A 50 -39.35 -9.18 -10.14
CA ARG A 50 -40.15 -8.21 -10.92
C ARG A 50 -39.52 -7.83 -12.25
N HIS A 51 -38.24 -8.11 -12.44
CA HIS A 51 -37.48 -7.75 -13.64
C HIS A 51 -36.86 -8.99 -14.24
N THR A 52 -36.81 -9.05 -15.57
CA THR A 52 -36.14 -10.13 -16.31
C THR A 52 -34.63 -9.89 -16.34
N VAL A 53 -33.97 -10.23 -15.24
CA VAL A 53 -32.51 -10.39 -15.20
C VAL A 53 -32.19 -11.86 -15.46
N ASP A 54 -31.46 -12.15 -16.53
CA ASP A 54 -31.03 -13.50 -16.81
C ASP A 54 -29.95 -13.97 -15.82
N ALA A 55 -29.83 -15.29 -15.64
CA ALA A 55 -28.92 -15.88 -14.67
C ALA A 55 -27.45 -15.56 -14.96
N THR A 56 -27.08 -15.40 -16.24
CA THR A 56 -25.71 -15.08 -16.66
C THR A 56 -25.36 -13.65 -16.27
N SER A 57 -26.21 -12.67 -16.58
CA SER A 57 -26.02 -11.27 -16.17
C SER A 57 -25.95 -11.11 -14.66
N PHE A 58 -26.79 -11.85 -13.92
CA PHE A 58 -26.72 -11.88 -12.46
C PHE A 58 -25.39 -12.47 -11.94
N LEU A 59 -24.94 -13.58 -12.53
CA LEU A 59 -23.68 -14.20 -12.17
C LEU A 59 -22.48 -13.28 -12.44
N ILE A 60 -22.45 -12.58 -13.58
CA ILE A 60 -21.43 -11.57 -13.88
C ILE A 60 -21.37 -10.53 -12.77
N ALA A 61 -22.54 -10.01 -12.36
CA ALA A 61 -22.61 -9.00 -11.31
C ALA A 61 -22.10 -9.54 -9.96
N VAL A 62 -22.40 -10.80 -9.63
CA VAL A 62 -21.87 -11.49 -8.44
C VAL A 62 -20.35 -11.61 -8.53
N LEU A 63 -19.81 -12.10 -9.64
CA LEU A 63 -18.35 -12.29 -9.80
C LEU A 63 -17.59 -10.96 -9.75
N ASN A 64 -18.15 -9.90 -10.33
CA ASN A 64 -17.59 -8.55 -10.21
C ASN A 64 -17.58 -8.07 -8.76
N ALA A 65 -18.65 -8.30 -7.99
CA ALA A 65 -18.71 -7.96 -6.58
C ALA A 65 -17.77 -8.84 -5.72
N LEU A 66 -17.48 -10.06 -6.14
CA LEU A 66 -16.51 -10.97 -5.50
C LEU A 66 -15.05 -10.65 -5.85
N GLN A 67 -14.80 -9.86 -6.88
CA GLN A 67 -13.45 -9.57 -7.37
C GLN A 67 -12.47 -9.12 -6.26
N PRO A 68 -12.82 -8.21 -5.33
CA PRO A 68 -11.91 -7.82 -4.25
C PRO A 68 -11.51 -9.00 -3.37
N PHE A 69 -12.44 -9.89 -3.05
CA PHE A 69 -12.13 -11.10 -2.27
C PHE A 69 -11.16 -12.01 -3.01
N GLY A 70 -11.40 -12.24 -4.30
CA GLY A 70 -10.50 -13.07 -5.11
C GLY A 70 -9.07 -12.50 -5.22
N MET A 71 -8.95 -11.17 -5.27
CA MET A 71 -7.64 -10.50 -5.24
C MET A 71 -6.92 -10.70 -3.90
N MET A 72 -7.63 -10.55 -2.77
CA MET A 72 -7.04 -10.81 -1.45
C MET A 72 -6.52 -12.25 -1.35
N LEU A 73 -7.32 -13.22 -1.81
CA LEU A 73 -6.92 -14.63 -1.84
C LEU A 73 -5.64 -14.84 -2.64
N ASN A 74 -5.53 -14.22 -3.82
CA ASN A 74 -4.34 -14.35 -4.66
C ASN A 74 -3.10 -13.72 -4.00
N ASP A 75 -3.21 -12.49 -3.47
CA ASP A 75 -2.10 -11.81 -2.81
C ASP A 75 -1.60 -12.61 -1.58
N ILE A 76 -2.52 -13.18 -0.80
CA ILE A 76 -2.22 -14.03 0.35
C ILE A 76 -1.52 -15.32 -0.11
N TYR A 77 -2.06 -15.97 -1.15
CA TYR A 77 -1.46 -17.17 -1.73
C TYR A 77 -0.04 -16.92 -2.24
N GLU A 78 0.19 -15.82 -2.98
CA GLU A 78 1.52 -15.45 -3.47
C GLU A 78 2.51 -15.18 -2.34
N MET A 79 2.06 -14.50 -1.28
CA MET A 79 2.88 -14.30 -0.09
C MET A 79 3.33 -15.62 0.52
N PHE A 80 2.45 -16.63 0.58
CA PHE A 80 2.81 -17.95 1.09
C PHE A 80 3.68 -18.76 0.12
N ALA A 81 3.36 -18.76 -1.18
CA ALA A 81 4.14 -19.41 -2.24
C ALA A 81 5.62 -18.99 -2.21
N GLU A 82 5.88 -17.68 -2.13
CA GLU A 82 7.25 -17.13 -2.06
C GLU A 82 7.99 -17.49 -0.76
N GLY A 83 7.26 -17.84 0.32
CA GLY A 83 7.83 -18.25 1.60
C GLY A 83 8.44 -19.66 1.64
N GLY A 84 8.58 -20.33 0.49
CA GLY A 84 9.07 -21.72 0.39
C GLY A 84 7.96 -22.77 0.28
N VAL A 85 6.72 -22.35 0.01
CA VAL A 85 5.61 -23.24 -0.32
C VAL A 85 5.72 -23.64 -1.80
N SER A 86 6.55 -24.64 -2.09
CA SER A 86 6.63 -25.26 -3.42
C SER A 86 5.61 -26.41 -3.55
N GLN A 87 5.27 -26.77 -4.79
CA GLN A 87 4.33 -27.86 -5.15
C GLN A 87 4.65 -29.22 -4.50
N SER A 88 5.86 -29.43 -3.96
CA SER A 88 6.29 -30.67 -3.33
C SER A 88 6.14 -30.72 -1.81
N ASN A 89 5.77 -29.62 -1.15
CA ASN A 89 5.54 -29.54 0.30
C ASN A 89 4.02 -29.41 0.58
N GLU A 90 3.27 -30.48 0.30
CA GLU A 90 1.81 -30.60 0.42
C GLU A 90 1.25 -30.51 1.85
N ARG A 91 1.98 -29.93 2.81
CA ARG A 91 1.57 -29.97 4.23
C ARG A 91 1.65 -28.64 4.96
N LEU A 92 1.75 -27.51 4.26
CA LEU A 92 1.67 -26.23 4.96
C LEU A 92 0.22 -25.91 5.36
N LEU A 93 -0.10 -26.22 6.61
CA LEU A 93 -1.38 -25.92 7.25
C LEU A 93 -1.37 -24.46 7.72
N ILE A 94 -2.25 -23.65 7.15
CA ILE A 94 -2.58 -22.35 7.70
C ILE A 94 -3.65 -22.59 8.75
N GLU A 95 -3.24 -22.71 10.00
CA GLU A 95 -4.17 -22.83 11.11
C GLU A 95 -4.56 -21.43 11.57
N PHE A 96 -5.84 -21.12 11.48
CA PHE A 96 -6.36 -19.99 12.21
C PHE A 96 -7.03 -20.45 13.50
N ASP A 97 -6.55 -19.90 14.60
CA ASP A 97 -7.15 -20.07 15.92
C ASP A 97 -7.78 -18.75 16.35
N PHE A 98 -9.07 -18.61 16.05
CA PHE A 98 -9.80 -17.36 16.21
C PHE A 98 -10.35 -17.14 17.63
N GLY A 99 -9.97 -17.98 18.61
CA GLY A 99 -10.36 -17.85 20.02
C GLY A 99 -11.84 -18.14 20.35
N GLN A 100 -12.74 -18.13 19.37
CA GLN A 100 -14.14 -18.60 19.48
C GLN A 100 -14.51 -19.49 18.29
N GLY A 101 -14.79 -20.77 18.54
CA GLY A 101 -15.17 -21.76 17.53
C GLY A 101 -14.07 -22.79 17.24
N ASP A 102 -14.38 -23.72 16.32
CA ASP A 102 -13.44 -24.75 15.90
C ASP A 102 -12.25 -24.13 15.14
N LYS A 103 -11.03 -24.62 15.42
CA LYS A 103 -9.85 -24.33 14.60
C LYS A 103 -10.15 -24.76 13.17
N VAL A 104 -9.99 -23.85 12.23
CA VAL A 104 -10.20 -24.18 10.82
C VAL A 104 -8.84 -24.25 10.13
N PRO A 105 -8.25 -25.45 10.00
CA PRO A 105 -7.07 -25.61 9.19
C PRO A 105 -7.42 -25.36 7.73
N PHE A 106 -6.72 -24.43 7.10
CA PHE A 106 -6.70 -24.27 5.66
C PHE A 106 -5.35 -24.76 5.15
N ASP A 107 -5.35 -25.82 4.36
CA ASP A 107 -4.18 -26.10 3.54
C ASP A 107 -4.06 -25.08 2.39
N VAL A 108 -2.87 -25.00 1.82
CA VAL A 108 -2.63 -24.26 0.56
C VAL A 108 -3.59 -24.72 -0.55
N ASP A 109 -4.03 -25.99 -0.50
CA ASP A 109 -5.01 -26.53 -1.43
C ASP A 109 -6.40 -25.89 -1.27
N ALA A 110 -6.81 -25.40 -0.10
CA ALA A 110 -8.06 -24.67 0.07
C ALA A 110 -8.03 -23.34 -0.68
N PHE A 111 -6.89 -22.63 -0.66
CA PHE A 111 -6.68 -21.43 -1.47
C PHE A 111 -6.65 -21.76 -2.96
N ARG A 112 -5.98 -22.86 -3.35
CA ARG A 112 -5.95 -23.33 -4.73
C ARG A 112 -7.35 -23.71 -5.23
N ARG A 113 -8.13 -24.44 -4.42
CA ARG A 113 -9.53 -24.81 -4.71
C ARG A 113 -10.40 -23.57 -4.84
N ALA A 114 -10.29 -22.61 -3.92
CA ALA A 114 -11.02 -21.34 -4.02
C ALA A 114 -10.67 -20.58 -5.30
N ARG A 115 -9.38 -20.53 -5.65
CA ARG A 115 -8.91 -19.89 -6.89
C ARG A 115 -9.44 -20.60 -8.13
N ALA A 116 -9.31 -21.93 -8.20
CA ALA A 116 -9.81 -22.74 -9.29
C ALA A 116 -11.33 -22.61 -9.45
N ILE A 117 -12.09 -22.57 -8.34
CA ILE A 117 -13.54 -22.37 -8.37
C ILE A 117 -13.86 -20.95 -8.89
N MET A 118 -13.17 -19.91 -8.43
CA MET A 118 -13.37 -18.56 -8.98
C MET A 118 -12.99 -18.46 -10.46
N GLU A 119 -11.91 -19.12 -10.87
CA GLU A 119 -11.49 -19.24 -12.28
C GLU A 119 -12.56 -19.97 -13.10
N ASN A 120 -13.11 -21.08 -12.62
CA ASN A 120 -14.17 -21.80 -13.33
C ASN A 120 -15.51 -21.03 -13.36
N LEU A 121 -15.88 -20.37 -12.26
CA LEU A 121 -17.05 -19.50 -12.24
C LEU A 121 -16.94 -18.38 -13.26
N SER A 122 -15.73 -17.86 -13.49
CA SER A 122 -15.48 -16.88 -14.53
C SER A 122 -15.63 -17.46 -15.95
N HIS A 123 -15.38 -18.76 -16.15
CA HIS A 123 -15.65 -19.49 -17.39
C HIS A 123 -17.15 -19.79 -17.61
N ALA A 124 -17.97 -19.68 -16.56
CA ALA A 124 -19.42 -19.86 -16.69
C ALA A 124 -20.14 -18.69 -17.37
N VAL A 125 -19.41 -17.62 -17.65
CA VAL A 125 -19.87 -16.46 -18.41
C VAL A 125 -19.26 -16.49 -19.80
N ALA A 126 -20.05 -16.16 -20.82
CA ALA A 126 -19.55 -15.96 -22.18
C ALA A 126 -18.56 -14.79 -22.21
N GLN A 127 -17.33 -15.02 -22.64
CA GLN A 127 -16.29 -13.99 -22.66
C GLN A 127 -15.46 -14.04 -23.93
N ARG A 128 -14.73 -12.97 -24.21
CA ARG A 128 -13.69 -12.97 -25.24
C ARG A 128 -12.32 -13.10 -24.60
N ALA A 129 -11.51 -13.97 -25.18
CA ALA A 129 -10.12 -14.16 -24.85
C ALA A 129 -9.22 -13.40 -25.84
N TYR A 130 -8.16 -12.79 -25.30
CA TYR A 130 -7.20 -11.97 -26.03
C TYR A 130 -5.78 -12.32 -25.59
N CYS A 131 -4.78 -12.04 -26.42
CA CYS A 131 -3.40 -11.89 -26.00
C CYS A 131 -2.96 -10.41 -26.11
N ALA A 132 -1.76 -10.07 -25.63
CA ALA A 132 -1.28 -8.69 -25.65
C ALA A 132 -1.14 -8.14 -27.09
N GLU A 133 -0.72 -8.98 -28.04
CA GLU A 133 -0.58 -8.58 -29.45
C GLU A 133 -1.94 -8.31 -30.11
N ASP A 134 -3.00 -9.05 -29.72
CA ASP A 134 -4.36 -8.80 -30.22
C ASP A 134 -4.81 -7.36 -29.94
N LEU A 135 -4.49 -6.80 -28.77
CA LEU A 135 -4.81 -5.41 -28.42
C LEU A 135 -4.20 -4.42 -29.41
N ARG A 136 -2.92 -4.63 -29.76
CA ARG A 136 -2.17 -3.80 -30.70
C ARG A 136 -2.74 -3.91 -32.11
N LEU A 137 -3.09 -5.12 -32.54
CA LEU A 137 -3.68 -5.39 -33.85
C LEU A 137 -5.09 -4.79 -33.97
N ILE A 138 -5.93 -4.95 -32.95
CA ILE A 138 -7.26 -4.31 -32.87
C ILE A 138 -7.12 -2.80 -32.92
N SER A 139 -6.27 -2.21 -32.07
CA SER A 139 -6.03 -0.77 -32.05
C SER A 139 -5.66 -0.23 -33.43
N ASN A 140 -4.64 -0.82 -34.06
CA ASN A 140 -4.19 -0.42 -35.40
C ASN A 140 -5.27 -0.64 -36.46
N GLY A 141 -6.02 -1.75 -36.37
CA GLY A 141 -7.10 -2.09 -37.28
C GLY A 141 -8.27 -1.09 -37.20
N VAL A 142 -8.65 -0.67 -36.00
CA VAL A 142 -9.70 0.35 -35.78
C VAL A 142 -9.31 1.67 -36.44
N PHE A 143 -8.11 2.17 -36.17
CA PHE A 143 -7.63 3.42 -36.78
C PHE A 143 -7.45 3.31 -38.30
N ARG A 144 -7.07 2.14 -38.81
CA ARG A 144 -7.00 1.89 -40.25
C ARG A 144 -8.40 1.91 -40.88
N ALA A 145 -9.36 1.20 -40.30
CA ALA A 145 -10.74 1.18 -40.78
C ALA A 145 -11.36 2.59 -40.80
N LEU A 146 -11.09 3.41 -39.78
CA LEU A 146 -11.51 4.81 -39.73
C LEU A 146 -10.97 5.62 -40.92
N ARG A 147 -9.65 5.53 -41.19
CA ARG A 147 -9.02 6.26 -42.30
C ARG A 147 -9.53 5.83 -43.68
N GLU A 148 -9.89 4.55 -43.82
CA GLU A 148 -10.38 4.00 -45.08
C GLU A 148 -11.88 4.25 -45.30
N THR A 149 -12.60 4.78 -44.31
CA THR A 149 -14.06 5.01 -44.40
C THR A 149 -14.37 6.36 -45.04
N PRO A 150 -15.13 6.40 -46.14
CA PRO A 150 -15.50 7.64 -46.79
C PRO A 150 -16.27 8.59 -45.86
N GLY A 151 -15.99 9.88 -45.96
CA GLY A 151 -16.68 10.93 -45.19
C GLY A 151 -16.21 11.08 -43.74
N VAL A 152 -15.26 10.26 -43.27
CA VAL A 152 -14.58 10.48 -41.98
C VAL A 152 -13.58 11.62 -42.15
N ASP A 153 -13.86 12.77 -41.54
CA ASP A 153 -12.93 13.90 -41.52
C ASP A 153 -11.87 13.70 -40.43
N THR A 154 -10.73 13.14 -40.82
CA THR A 154 -9.58 12.97 -39.92
C THR A 154 -8.81 14.26 -39.63
N THR A 155 -9.18 15.38 -40.25
CA THR A 155 -8.56 16.70 -40.03
C THR A 155 -9.22 17.47 -38.89
N ARG A 156 -10.39 17.01 -38.42
CA ARG A 156 -11.09 17.58 -37.28
C ARG A 156 -10.20 17.49 -36.03
N PRO A 157 -10.07 18.55 -35.20
CA PRO A 157 -9.21 18.52 -34.03
C PRO A 157 -9.62 17.37 -33.11
N PRO A 158 -8.69 16.47 -32.74
CA PRO A 158 -8.94 15.36 -31.83
C PRO A 158 -9.72 15.79 -30.58
N SER A 159 -9.38 16.97 -30.04
CA SER A 159 -9.93 17.53 -28.82
C SER A 159 -11.42 17.82 -28.86
N LEU A 160 -12.10 17.92 -30.01
CA LEU A 160 -13.56 18.14 -30.05
C LEU A 160 -14.37 16.84 -30.09
N VAL A 161 -13.73 15.73 -30.45
CA VAL A 161 -14.38 14.45 -30.75
C VAL A 161 -14.41 13.54 -29.52
N ASP A 162 -13.38 13.63 -28.68
CA ASP A 162 -13.18 12.75 -27.54
C ASP A 162 -13.12 13.51 -26.19
N MET A 163 -13.72 14.70 -26.10
CA MET A 163 -13.65 15.59 -24.92
C MET A 163 -13.81 14.88 -23.57
N ALA A 164 -14.76 13.93 -23.45
CA ALA A 164 -14.96 13.17 -22.23
C ALA A 164 -13.77 12.24 -21.92
N ALA A 165 -13.29 11.50 -22.92
CA ALA A 165 -12.10 10.67 -22.79
C ALA A 165 -10.84 11.51 -22.56
N LYS A 166 -10.65 12.61 -23.30
CA LYS A 166 -9.54 13.54 -23.13
C LYS A 166 -9.52 14.16 -21.74
N SER A 167 -10.65 14.66 -21.25
CA SER A 167 -10.77 15.20 -19.89
C SER A 167 -10.49 14.15 -18.83
N TRP A 168 -10.89 12.91 -19.06
CA TRP A 168 -10.61 11.81 -18.14
C TRP A 168 -9.13 11.42 -18.13
N ILE A 169 -8.50 11.36 -19.32
CA ILE A 169 -7.07 11.10 -19.52
C ILE A 169 -6.19 12.22 -18.93
N ASP A 170 -6.54 13.49 -19.19
CA ASP A 170 -5.73 14.65 -18.79
C ASP A 170 -5.99 15.06 -17.33
N GLY A 171 -7.20 14.81 -16.82
CA GLY A 171 -7.63 15.23 -15.48
C GLY A 171 -7.25 14.29 -14.34
N HIS A 172 -6.72 13.10 -14.63
CA HIS A 172 -6.34 12.12 -13.62
C HIS A 172 -4.97 11.54 -13.92
N GLU A 173 -3.99 11.80 -13.04
CA GLU A 173 -2.86 10.89 -12.93
C GLU A 173 -3.37 9.54 -12.42
N TRP A 174 -2.89 8.47 -13.03
CA TRP A 174 -3.09 7.09 -12.60
C TRP A 174 -3.07 6.97 -11.06
N PRO A 175 -3.98 6.22 -10.41
CA PRO A 175 -4.91 5.22 -10.95
C PRO A 175 -6.22 5.76 -11.53
N TYR A 176 -6.84 4.97 -12.40
CA TYR A 176 -8.18 5.19 -12.99
C TYR A 176 -9.29 5.16 -11.91
N GLN A 177 -9.41 6.22 -11.12
CA GLN A 177 -10.31 6.31 -9.96
C GLN A 177 -11.78 6.51 -10.35
N THR A 178 -12.03 7.01 -11.56
CA THR A 178 -13.36 7.24 -12.09
C THR A 178 -13.68 6.23 -13.20
N PRO A 179 -14.94 5.76 -13.32
CA PRO A 179 -15.33 4.86 -14.39
C PRO A 179 -14.91 5.39 -15.76
N VAL A 180 -14.49 4.48 -16.64
CA VAL A 180 -14.08 4.84 -18.01
C VAL A 180 -15.26 5.50 -18.73
N PRO A 181 -15.09 6.70 -19.31
CA PRO A 181 -16.16 7.38 -20.04
C PRO A 181 -16.33 6.73 -21.43
N LEU A 182 -17.08 5.63 -21.49
CA LEU A 182 -17.43 4.98 -22.74
C LEU A 182 -18.42 5.85 -23.55
N PRO A 183 -18.35 5.87 -24.89
CA PRO A 183 -19.28 6.65 -25.69
C PRO A 183 -20.69 6.06 -25.66
N ASP A 184 -21.70 6.93 -25.54
CA ASP A 184 -23.10 6.53 -25.60
C ASP A 184 -23.56 6.27 -27.05
N GLY A 185 -24.43 5.28 -27.21
CA GLY A 185 -25.02 4.91 -28.49
C GLY A 185 -26.43 4.36 -28.32
N ALA A 186 -27.24 4.45 -29.38
CA ALA A 186 -28.57 3.84 -29.34
C ALA A 186 -28.40 2.30 -29.27
N PRO A 187 -29.13 1.58 -28.39
CA PRO A 187 -28.97 0.13 -28.24
C PRO A 187 -29.17 -0.68 -29.53
N ASN A 188 -29.92 -0.12 -30.49
CA ASN A 188 -30.23 -0.75 -31.78
C ASN A 188 -29.32 -0.28 -32.92
N ASP A 189 -28.33 0.57 -32.65
CA ASP A 189 -27.34 1.03 -33.64
C ASP A 189 -26.28 -0.06 -33.85
N SER A 190 -26.10 -0.50 -35.10
CA SER A 190 -25.20 -1.59 -35.50
C SER A 190 -23.75 -1.33 -35.08
N LEU A 191 -23.29 -0.09 -35.24
CA LEU A 191 -21.96 0.33 -34.81
C LEU A 191 -21.79 0.22 -33.29
N THR A 192 -22.79 0.69 -32.52
CA THR A 192 -22.78 0.58 -31.06
C THR A 192 -22.68 -0.88 -30.61
N GLN A 193 -23.40 -1.80 -31.27
CA GLN A 193 -23.34 -3.23 -30.98
C GLN A 193 -21.97 -3.84 -31.34
N ALA A 194 -21.42 -3.49 -32.50
CA ALA A 194 -20.10 -3.95 -32.95
C ALA A 194 -18.95 -3.47 -32.05
N LEU A 195 -19.08 -2.29 -31.43
CA LEU A 195 -18.10 -1.72 -30.52
C LEU A 195 -18.20 -2.26 -29.08
N ALA A 196 -19.33 -2.87 -28.69
CA ALA A 196 -19.57 -3.33 -27.33
C ALA A 196 -18.48 -4.28 -26.79
N PRO A 197 -17.96 -5.27 -27.55
CA PRO A 197 -16.87 -6.12 -27.08
C PRO A 197 -15.58 -5.33 -26.76
N LEU A 198 -15.28 -4.28 -27.53
CA LEU A 198 -14.12 -3.42 -27.30
C LEU A 198 -14.34 -2.52 -26.07
N ALA A 199 -15.57 -2.05 -25.85
CA ALA A 199 -15.93 -1.31 -24.64
C ALA A 199 -15.74 -2.16 -23.37
N THR A 200 -16.20 -3.41 -23.38
CA THR A 200 -15.98 -4.37 -22.29
C THR A 200 -14.49 -4.61 -22.05
N LEU A 201 -13.72 -4.83 -23.12
CA LEU A 201 -12.26 -5.01 -23.06
C LEU A 201 -11.56 -3.83 -22.36
N ILE A 202 -11.87 -2.59 -22.75
CA ILE A 202 -11.27 -1.40 -22.15
C ILE A 202 -11.66 -1.26 -20.68
N GLN A 203 -12.93 -1.50 -20.35
CA GLN A 203 -13.41 -1.44 -18.97
C GLN A 203 -12.69 -2.46 -18.08
N GLN A 204 -12.55 -3.70 -18.55
CA GLN A 204 -11.84 -4.76 -17.83
C GLN A 204 -10.36 -4.41 -17.63
N LEU A 205 -9.68 -3.93 -18.68
CA LEU A 205 -8.29 -3.50 -18.57
C LEU A 205 -8.16 -2.38 -17.54
N CYS A 206 -8.87 -1.26 -17.71
CA CYS A 206 -8.80 -0.13 -16.78
C CYS A 206 -9.17 -0.49 -15.34
N GLN A 207 -10.17 -1.37 -15.13
CA GLN A 207 -10.53 -1.85 -13.80
C GLN A 207 -9.46 -2.75 -13.19
N ARG A 208 -8.75 -3.54 -13.99
CA ARG A 208 -7.60 -4.29 -13.50
C ARG A 208 -6.40 -3.38 -13.24
N THR A 209 -6.18 -2.35 -14.04
CA THR A 209 -5.05 -1.45 -13.80
C THR A 209 -5.29 -0.41 -12.71
N SER A 210 -6.55 -0.12 -12.37
CA SER A 210 -6.89 0.78 -11.24
C SER A 210 -6.44 0.27 -9.87
N ARG A 211 -5.97 -0.98 -9.78
CA ARG A 211 -5.40 -1.63 -8.58
C ARG A 211 -4.01 -1.11 -8.22
N TYR A 212 -3.31 -0.53 -9.19
CA TYR A 212 -1.94 -0.07 -9.04
C TYR A 212 -1.91 1.40 -8.73
N THR A 213 -0.99 1.81 -7.86
CA THR A 213 -0.97 3.20 -7.38
C THR A 213 -0.25 4.14 -8.35
N SER A 214 0.58 3.59 -9.23
CA SER A 214 1.30 4.32 -10.28
C SER A 214 1.65 3.35 -11.41
N GLN A 215 2.12 3.90 -12.54
CA GLN A 215 2.66 3.07 -13.61
C GLN A 215 3.91 2.29 -13.16
N ASN A 216 4.73 2.85 -12.27
CA ASN A 216 5.88 2.14 -11.72
C ASN A 216 5.44 0.98 -10.83
N ASP A 217 4.35 1.13 -10.07
CA ASP A 217 3.76 0.05 -9.28
C ASP A 217 3.27 -1.10 -10.18
N LEU A 218 2.59 -0.78 -11.29
CA LEU A 218 2.22 -1.78 -12.31
C LEU A 218 3.46 -2.47 -12.91
N ARG A 219 4.46 -1.69 -13.33
CA ARG A 219 5.70 -2.24 -13.88
C ARG A 219 6.44 -3.15 -12.91
N SER A 220 6.35 -2.88 -11.60
CA SER A 220 6.95 -3.75 -10.58
C SER A 220 6.31 -5.14 -10.51
N ALA A 221 5.10 -5.33 -11.07
CA ALA A 221 4.46 -6.63 -11.20
C ALA A 221 4.98 -7.44 -12.41
N ARG A 222 5.76 -6.82 -13.31
CA ARG A 222 6.39 -7.49 -14.44
C ARG A 222 7.48 -8.44 -13.95
N ARG A 223 7.44 -9.65 -14.47
CA ARG A 223 8.44 -10.69 -14.24
C ARG A 223 9.26 -10.83 -15.52
N ASP A 224 10.55 -10.52 -15.45
CA ASP A 224 11.47 -10.56 -16.61
C ASP A 224 11.66 -12.00 -17.14
N ASP A 225 11.41 -13.00 -16.31
CA ASP A 225 11.47 -14.43 -16.62
C ASP A 225 10.14 -15.01 -17.18
N GLU A 226 9.05 -14.23 -17.19
CA GLU A 226 7.75 -14.65 -17.71
C GLU A 226 7.52 -14.05 -19.11
N PRO A 227 7.70 -14.82 -20.20
CA PRO A 227 7.45 -14.32 -21.55
C PRO A 227 5.97 -13.96 -21.70
N CYS A 228 5.67 -12.86 -22.39
CA CYS A 228 4.29 -12.46 -22.66
C CYS A 228 3.57 -13.59 -23.43
N PRO A 229 2.54 -14.24 -22.87
CA PRO A 229 1.91 -15.39 -23.49
C PRO A 229 1.32 -15.04 -24.85
N SER A 230 1.58 -15.87 -25.86
CA SER A 230 0.91 -15.76 -27.17
C SER A 230 -0.49 -16.37 -27.16
N GLU A 231 -0.80 -17.19 -26.16
CA GLU A 231 -2.10 -17.81 -25.98
C GLU A 231 -3.15 -16.77 -25.55
N ARG A 232 -4.34 -16.88 -26.14
CA ARG A 232 -5.46 -16.00 -25.82
C ARG A 232 -6.12 -16.46 -24.53
N ALA A 233 -6.26 -15.55 -23.58
CA ALA A 233 -7.00 -15.78 -22.35
C ALA A 233 -7.95 -14.60 -22.08
N PRO A 234 -9.10 -14.82 -21.41
CA PRO A 234 -9.92 -13.74 -20.90
C PRO A 234 -9.11 -12.78 -20.01
N ILE A 235 -9.44 -11.48 -20.06
CA ILE A 235 -8.63 -10.44 -19.39
C ILE A 235 -8.51 -10.66 -17.89
N HIS A 236 -9.51 -11.21 -17.21
CA HIS A 236 -9.41 -11.47 -15.77
C HIS A 236 -8.45 -12.62 -15.40
N GLN A 237 -8.09 -13.47 -16.37
CA GLN A 237 -7.16 -14.59 -16.18
C GLN A 237 -5.71 -14.22 -16.47
N TRP A 238 -5.45 -13.04 -17.04
CA TRP A 238 -4.08 -12.62 -17.30
C TRP A 238 -3.29 -12.54 -15.99
N SER A 239 -2.04 -13.02 -16.01
CA SER A 239 -1.15 -12.79 -14.88
C SER A 239 -0.91 -11.29 -14.70
N GLU A 240 -0.52 -10.87 -13.49
CA GLU A 240 -0.19 -9.45 -13.27
C GLU A 240 1.01 -9.01 -14.13
N SER A 241 1.94 -9.92 -14.43
CA SER A 241 3.03 -9.68 -15.39
C SER A 241 2.49 -9.45 -16.81
N GLN A 242 1.57 -10.28 -17.29
CA GLN A 242 0.94 -10.12 -18.60
C GLN A 242 0.13 -8.81 -18.70
N LEU A 243 -0.62 -8.46 -17.66
CA LEU A 243 -1.34 -7.19 -17.59
C LEU A 243 -0.37 -6.00 -17.64
N ALA A 244 0.73 -6.05 -16.86
CA ALA A 244 1.76 -5.02 -16.84
C ALA A 244 2.41 -4.84 -18.22
N HIS A 245 2.71 -5.95 -18.90
CA HIS A 245 3.21 -5.94 -20.28
C HIS A 245 2.23 -5.28 -21.26
N ALA A 246 0.96 -5.69 -21.21
CA ALA A 246 -0.05 -5.23 -22.15
C ALA A 246 -0.48 -3.76 -21.93
N GLN A 247 -0.24 -3.21 -20.75
CA GLN A 247 -0.63 -1.84 -20.37
C GLN A 247 0.56 -0.86 -20.27
N ASP A 248 1.78 -1.29 -20.57
CA ASP A 248 2.99 -0.46 -20.40
C ASP A 248 2.99 0.81 -21.25
N ASP A 249 2.42 0.73 -22.46
CA ASP A 249 2.21 1.85 -23.38
C ASP A 249 0.86 2.55 -23.19
N HIS A 250 0.10 2.14 -22.18
CA HIS A 250 -1.25 2.64 -21.89
C HIS A 250 -2.26 2.45 -23.02
N ILE A 251 -2.17 1.33 -23.74
CA ILE A 251 -3.03 1.02 -24.89
C ILE A 251 -4.53 1.20 -24.63
N ALA A 252 -5.02 0.86 -23.43
CA ALA A 252 -6.44 1.02 -23.09
C ALA A 252 -6.88 2.50 -23.13
N ARG A 253 -6.11 3.40 -22.50
CA ARG A 253 -6.47 4.83 -22.39
C ARG A 253 -6.13 5.63 -23.65
N TYR A 254 -4.92 5.49 -24.19
CA TYR A 254 -4.46 6.40 -25.25
C TYR A 254 -4.84 5.95 -26.66
N HIS A 255 -5.13 4.66 -26.82
CA HIS A 255 -5.40 4.10 -28.13
C HIS A 255 -6.84 3.60 -28.25
N LEU A 256 -7.21 2.59 -27.46
CA LEU A 256 -8.50 1.92 -27.60
C LEU A 256 -9.68 2.80 -27.21
N LEU A 257 -9.62 3.49 -26.07
CA LEU A 257 -10.69 4.40 -25.62
C LEU A 257 -10.91 5.55 -26.62
N ARG A 258 -9.84 6.16 -27.12
CA ARG A 258 -9.94 7.22 -28.13
C ARG A 258 -10.50 6.69 -29.44
N GLY A 259 -10.08 5.49 -29.85
CA GLY A 259 -10.61 4.79 -31.01
C GLY A 259 -12.13 4.60 -30.94
N LEU A 260 -12.65 4.15 -29.80
CA LEU A 260 -14.11 4.03 -29.58
C LEU A 260 -14.85 5.35 -29.81
N TRP A 261 -14.36 6.44 -29.20
CA TRP A 261 -14.97 7.76 -29.36
C TRP A 261 -14.94 8.23 -30.81
N TYR A 262 -13.82 8.03 -31.52
CA TYR A 262 -13.73 8.39 -32.93
C TYR A 262 -14.68 7.59 -33.81
N CYS A 263 -14.81 6.27 -33.58
CA CYS A 263 -15.79 5.45 -34.26
C CYS A 263 -17.20 6.01 -34.07
N GLN A 264 -17.60 6.26 -32.83
CA GLN A 264 -18.96 6.72 -32.55
C GLN A 264 -19.27 8.11 -33.13
N GLN A 265 -18.29 9.02 -33.11
CA GLN A 265 -18.50 10.43 -33.44
C GLN A 265 -18.18 10.80 -34.89
N LEU A 266 -17.27 10.09 -35.55
CA LEU A 266 -16.80 10.45 -36.89
C LEU A 266 -17.35 9.57 -38.01
N VAL A 267 -17.82 8.34 -37.72
CA VAL A 267 -18.38 7.47 -38.75
C VAL A 267 -19.78 7.97 -39.15
N PRO A 268 -19.98 8.36 -40.42
CA PRO A 268 -21.28 8.85 -40.89
C PRO A 268 -22.36 7.78 -40.76
N LEU A 269 -23.60 8.19 -40.45
CA LEU A 269 -24.75 7.27 -40.32
C LEU A 269 -24.90 6.34 -41.53
N SER A 270 -24.67 6.86 -42.74
CA SER A 270 -24.76 6.10 -44.00
C SER A 270 -23.71 4.99 -44.16
N HIS A 271 -22.66 4.97 -43.34
CA HIS A 271 -21.57 4.00 -43.39
C HIS A 271 -21.44 3.16 -42.12
N ARG A 272 -22.32 3.36 -41.12
CA ARG A 272 -22.22 2.66 -39.84
C ARG A 272 -22.35 1.16 -39.96
N ASP A 273 -23.26 0.64 -40.79
CA ASP A 273 -23.44 -0.81 -40.95
C ASP A 273 -22.19 -1.47 -41.57
N ASN A 274 -21.66 -0.91 -42.65
CA ASN A 274 -20.45 -1.45 -43.27
C ASN A 274 -19.21 -1.31 -42.35
N PHE A 275 -19.15 -0.24 -41.57
CA PHE A 275 -18.09 -0.08 -40.57
C PHE A 275 -18.23 -1.10 -39.44
N ALA A 276 -19.46 -1.33 -38.95
CA ALA A 276 -19.77 -2.31 -37.93
C ALA A 276 -19.30 -3.72 -38.36
N GLU A 277 -19.60 -4.14 -39.58
CA GLU A 277 -19.12 -5.42 -40.14
C GLU A 277 -17.59 -5.54 -40.11
N LYS A 278 -16.87 -4.47 -40.47
CA LYS A 278 -15.40 -4.45 -40.41
C LYS A 278 -14.86 -4.57 -38.99
N ILE A 279 -15.50 -3.88 -38.03
CA ILE A 279 -15.11 -3.94 -36.62
C ILE A 279 -15.42 -5.32 -36.02
N GLU A 280 -16.54 -5.92 -36.36
CA GLU A 280 -16.88 -7.28 -35.94
C GLU A 280 -15.88 -8.29 -36.49
N ALA A 281 -15.56 -8.22 -37.79
CA ALA A 281 -14.56 -9.08 -38.42
C ALA A 281 -13.18 -8.91 -37.78
N LEU A 282 -12.75 -7.67 -37.52
CA LEU A 282 -11.49 -7.35 -36.85
C LEU A 282 -11.46 -7.94 -35.43
N THR A 283 -12.51 -7.71 -34.66
CA THR A 283 -12.61 -8.20 -33.29
C THR A 283 -12.61 -9.74 -33.27
N ASN A 284 -13.33 -10.39 -34.20
CA ASN A 284 -13.37 -11.84 -34.34
C ASN A 284 -12.01 -12.44 -34.75
N ALA A 285 -11.25 -11.77 -35.63
CA ALA A 285 -9.91 -12.23 -36.03
C ALA A 285 -8.90 -12.18 -34.88
N HIS A 286 -9.05 -11.19 -33.99
CA HIS A 286 -8.11 -10.90 -32.90
C HIS A 286 -8.70 -11.18 -31.51
N SER A 287 -9.60 -12.15 -31.42
CA SER A 287 -10.01 -12.71 -30.14
C SER A 287 -10.58 -14.10 -30.35
N GLN A 288 -10.88 -14.77 -29.24
CA GLN A 288 -11.57 -16.04 -29.24
C GLN A 288 -12.82 -15.94 -28.38
N PHE A 289 -13.97 -16.32 -28.94
CA PHE A 289 -15.18 -16.46 -28.14
C PHE A 289 -15.05 -17.71 -27.26
N VAL A 290 -15.10 -17.49 -25.95
CA VAL A 290 -15.13 -18.54 -24.94
C VAL A 290 -16.60 -18.74 -24.56
N PRO A 291 -17.24 -19.84 -24.99
CA PRO A 291 -18.63 -20.09 -24.66
C PRO A 291 -18.79 -20.27 -23.14
N PRO A 292 -19.94 -19.87 -22.57
CA PRO A 292 -20.20 -20.05 -21.16
C PRO A 292 -20.23 -21.56 -20.85
N GLN A 293 -19.49 -21.98 -19.83
CA GLN A 293 -19.61 -23.33 -19.31
C GLN A 293 -20.83 -23.44 -18.38
N PRO A 294 -21.59 -24.55 -18.41
CA PRO A 294 -22.72 -24.72 -17.51
C PRO A 294 -22.26 -24.68 -16.05
N LEU A 295 -22.94 -23.87 -15.23
CA LEU A 295 -22.63 -23.67 -13.82
C LEU A 295 -22.88 -24.98 -13.03
N SER A 296 -21.87 -25.84 -12.93
CA SER A 296 -21.97 -27.12 -12.25
C SER A 296 -21.64 -26.98 -10.76
N ARG A 297 -22.58 -26.51 -9.92
CA ARG A 297 -22.45 -26.40 -8.45
C ARG A 297 -21.31 -25.53 -7.90
N GLU A 298 -20.41 -25.03 -8.74
CA GLU A 298 -19.20 -24.31 -8.32
C GLU A 298 -19.45 -23.08 -7.45
N LEU A 299 -20.56 -22.36 -7.65
CA LEU A 299 -20.89 -21.22 -6.80
C LEU A 299 -21.30 -21.69 -5.40
N GLU A 300 -22.05 -22.80 -5.32
CA GLU A 300 -22.38 -23.43 -4.04
C GLU A 300 -21.10 -23.93 -3.37
N ASP A 301 -20.20 -24.56 -4.14
CA ASP A 301 -18.91 -25.05 -3.65
C ASP A 301 -18.05 -23.91 -3.08
N LEU A 302 -17.96 -22.75 -3.75
CA LEU A 302 -17.23 -21.57 -3.26
C LEU A 302 -17.78 -21.10 -1.91
N LEU A 303 -19.11 -20.98 -1.79
CA LEU A 303 -19.78 -20.46 -0.59
C LEU A 303 -19.70 -21.44 0.57
N ASP A 304 -19.59 -22.74 0.28
CA ASP A 304 -19.43 -23.80 1.27
C ASP A 304 -17.98 -24.00 1.68
N LEU A 305 -17.00 -23.43 0.94
CA LEU A 305 -15.61 -23.44 1.39
C LEU A 305 -15.49 -22.74 2.75
N PRO A 306 -14.74 -23.31 3.71
CA PRO A 306 -14.61 -22.67 5.01
C PRO A 306 -13.89 -21.30 4.93
N ILE A 307 -13.10 -21.07 3.86
CA ILE A 307 -12.37 -19.80 3.64
C ILE A 307 -13.34 -18.66 3.34
N TRP A 308 -14.47 -18.98 2.72
CA TRP A 308 -15.54 -18.03 2.48
C TRP A 308 -16.09 -17.53 3.82
N LYS A 309 -16.39 -18.42 4.76
CA LYS A 309 -16.92 -18.06 6.09
C LYS A 309 -15.98 -17.15 6.88
N GLN A 310 -14.67 -17.27 6.66
CA GLN A 310 -13.63 -16.46 7.32
C GLN A 310 -13.11 -15.30 6.47
N ARG A 311 -13.81 -14.93 5.39
CA ARG A 311 -13.41 -13.83 4.49
C ARG A 311 -13.13 -12.51 5.19
N SER A 312 -13.81 -12.27 6.32
CA SER A 312 -13.54 -11.10 7.13
C SER A 312 -12.13 -11.16 7.72
N GLN A 313 -11.75 -12.24 8.38
CA GLN A 313 -10.42 -12.36 8.98
C GLN A 313 -9.29 -12.36 7.94
N LEU A 314 -9.54 -12.87 6.74
CA LEU A 314 -8.58 -12.78 5.62
C LEU A 314 -8.17 -11.35 5.27
N TYR A 315 -9.05 -10.36 5.51
CA TYR A 315 -8.70 -8.96 5.29
C TYR A 315 -7.50 -8.52 6.13
N SER A 316 -7.40 -8.94 7.41
CA SER A 316 -6.27 -8.54 8.26
C SER A 316 -4.96 -9.15 7.75
N VAL A 317 -5.00 -10.40 7.29
CA VAL A 317 -3.86 -11.09 6.66
C VAL A 317 -3.46 -10.40 5.34
N TRP A 318 -4.44 -10.00 4.54
CA TRP A 318 -4.19 -9.28 3.29
C TRP A 318 -3.44 -7.96 3.52
N LEU A 319 -3.71 -7.23 4.60
CA LEU A 319 -2.93 -6.01 4.90
C LEU A 319 -1.43 -6.28 5.08
N ILE A 320 -1.04 -7.50 5.47
CA ILE A 320 0.38 -7.90 5.58
C ILE A 320 1.02 -8.07 4.20
N THR A 321 0.25 -8.47 3.18
CA THR A 321 0.75 -8.55 1.80
C THR A 321 1.14 -7.17 1.28
N LEU A 322 0.41 -6.12 1.69
CA LEU A 322 0.73 -4.73 1.37
C LEU A 322 2.04 -4.28 2.03
N LEU A 323 2.28 -4.65 3.29
CA LEU A 323 3.54 -4.39 3.99
C LEU A 323 4.72 -5.11 3.32
N LYS A 324 4.54 -6.39 2.96
CA LYS A 324 5.53 -7.18 2.21
C LYS A 324 5.85 -6.54 0.86
N ARG A 325 4.83 -6.10 0.11
CA ARG A 325 5.02 -5.40 -1.17
C ARG A 325 5.85 -4.13 -0.98
N GLU A 326 5.57 -3.37 0.09
CA GLU A 326 6.33 -2.16 0.39
C GLU A 326 7.79 -2.45 0.70
N LEU A 327 8.07 -3.46 1.53
CA LEU A 327 9.43 -3.88 1.86
C LEU A 327 10.21 -4.32 0.60
N LYS A 328 9.58 -5.11 -0.27
CA LYS A 328 10.17 -5.56 -1.54
C LYS A 328 10.51 -4.38 -2.47
N GLN A 329 9.66 -3.36 -2.53
CA GLN A 329 9.93 -2.16 -3.33
C GLN A 329 11.10 -1.32 -2.79
N SER A 330 11.37 -1.39 -1.49
CA SER A 330 12.56 -0.78 -0.88
C SER A 330 13.84 -1.60 -1.07
N GLY A 331 13.78 -2.77 -1.72
CA GLY A 331 14.92 -3.69 -1.86
C GLY A 331 15.23 -4.51 -0.60
N GLU A 332 14.32 -4.47 0.37
CA GLU A 332 14.46 -5.11 1.67
C GLU A 332 13.81 -6.50 1.69
N ARG A 333 14.16 -7.34 2.68
CA ARG A 333 13.76 -8.76 2.68
C ARG A 333 12.65 -9.07 3.69
N PHE A 334 11.57 -9.69 3.20
CA PHE A 334 10.49 -10.25 4.02
C PHE A 334 10.67 -11.75 4.20
N GLN A 335 10.71 -12.23 5.45
CA GLN A 335 10.83 -13.66 5.77
C GLN A 335 9.63 -14.11 6.62
N LEU A 336 8.77 -14.96 6.08
CA LEU A 336 7.70 -15.60 6.85
C LEU A 336 8.27 -16.60 7.86
N MET A 337 7.66 -16.68 9.04
CA MET A 337 8.03 -17.62 10.08
C MET A 337 6.98 -18.75 10.10
N ALA A 338 7.38 -19.95 9.67
CA ALA A 338 6.56 -21.15 9.76
C ALA A 338 6.97 -21.95 11.02
N GLU A 339 5.98 -22.42 11.78
CA GLU A 339 6.17 -23.35 12.91
C GLU A 339 5.69 -24.75 12.47
N ASP A 340 6.49 -25.80 12.67
CA ASP A 340 6.10 -27.22 12.47
C ASP A 340 5.35 -27.51 11.15
N ASN A 341 5.87 -27.02 10.02
CA ASN A 341 5.24 -27.11 8.69
C ASN A 341 3.87 -26.38 8.61
N GLY A 342 3.63 -25.32 9.36
CA GLY A 342 2.40 -24.53 9.31
C GLY A 342 2.62 -23.04 9.54
N LEU A 343 1.70 -22.21 9.04
CA LEU A 343 1.65 -20.78 9.34
C LEU A 343 0.42 -20.54 10.22
N THR A 344 0.64 -20.29 11.51
CA THR A 344 -0.45 -20.17 12.48
C THR A 344 -0.79 -18.71 12.72
N PHE A 345 -2.06 -18.34 12.54
CA PHE A 345 -2.61 -17.06 12.97
C PHE A 345 -3.55 -17.31 14.15
N ALA A 346 -3.02 -17.20 15.35
CA ALA A 346 -3.75 -17.48 16.57
C ALA A 346 -4.11 -16.19 17.31
N PHE A 347 -5.21 -16.21 18.08
CA PHE A 347 -5.63 -15.13 18.97
C PHE A 347 -4.75 -15.06 20.24
N ARG A 348 -3.44 -15.09 20.04
CA ARG A 348 -2.37 -15.02 21.04
C ARG A 348 -1.13 -14.41 20.36
N PRO A 349 -0.19 -13.83 21.12
CA PRO A 349 1.06 -13.32 20.57
C PRO A 349 1.75 -14.37 19.70
N THR A 350 1.88 -14.08 18.40
CA THR A 350 2.43 -15.02 17.42
C THR A 350 3.39 -14.27 16.48
N LEU A 351 4.59 -14.81 16.28
CA LEU A 351 5.57 -14.25 15.34
C LEU A 351 5.19 -14.67 13.91
N ILE A 352 4.79 -13.71 13.08
CA ILE A 352 4.34 -13.96 11.71
C ILE A 352 5.49 -13.89 10.71
N ALA A 353 6.35 -12.88 10.85
CA ALA A 353 7.43 -12.63 9.91
C ALA A 353 8.60 -11.89 10.55
N LYS A 354 9.78 -12.01 9.93
CA LYS A 354 10.94 -11.17 10.16
C LYS A 354 11.16 -10.27 8.95
N LEU A 355 11.24 -8.96 9.19
CA LEU A 355 11.52 -7.95 8.18
C LEU A 355 12.98 -7.53 8.36
N HIS A 356 13.80 -7.78 7.37
CA HIS A 356 15.20 -7.34 7.34
C HIS A 356 15.20 -5.96 6.68
N VAL A 357 15.58 -4.93 7.42
CA VAL A 357 15.60 -3.52 7.00
C VAL A 357 16.99 -2.98 7.24
N GLY A 358 17.78 -2.79 6.18
CA GLY A 358 19.20 -2.48 6.30
C GLY A 358 19.94 -3.57 7.10
N ASN A 359 20.54 -3.20 8.23
CA ASN A 359 21.24 -4.12 9.13
C ASN A 359 20.37 -4.62 10.30
N ASP A 360 19.13 -4.13 10.41
CA ASP A 360 18.22 -4.46 11.50
C ASP A 360 17.23 -5.56 11.11
N VAL A 361 16.74 -6.27 12.13
CA VAL A 361 15.66 -7.24 11.98
C VAL A 361 14.49 -6.84 12.87
N LEU A 362 13.33 -6.61 12.23
CA LEU A 362 12.06 -6.37 12.88
C LEU A 362 11.22 -7.64 12.93
N GLU A 363 10.57 -7.89 14.06
CA GLU A 363 9.64 -8.99 14.29
C GLU A 363 8.19 -8.51 14.10
N LEU A 364 7.50 -9.03 13.09
CA LEU A 364 6.06 -8.81 12.90
C LEU A 364 5.28 -9.76 13.80
N MET A 365 4.70 -9.21 14.85
CA MET A 365 3.94 -9.93 15.85
C MET A 365 2.45 -9.72 15.63
N ALA A 366 1.67 -10.78 15.51
CA ALA A 366 0.21 -10.73 15.62
C ALA A 366 -0.22 -10.77 17.09
N GLU A 367 -1.30 -10.06 17.42
CA GLU A 367 -2.00 -10.18 18.71
C GLU A 367 -1.09 -9.95 19.93
N LEU A 368 -0.07 -9.10 19.77
CA LEU A 368 0.92 -8.79 20.80
C LEU A 368 0.26 -8.06 21.98
N ARG A 369 0.28 -8.67 23.16
CA ARG A 369 -0.27 -8.05 24.39
C ARG A 369 0.77 -7.17 25.06
N VAL A 370 0.43 -5.89 25.24
CA VAL A 370 1.27 -4.93 25.96
C VAL A 370 0.51 -4.38 27.16
N ALA A 371 1.10 -4.52 28.34
CA ALA A 371 0.52 -4.04 29.59
C ALA A 371 0.48 -2.51 29.65
N SER A 372 -0.61 -1.94 30.17
CA SER A 372 -0.78 -0.49 30.24
C SER A 372 0.09 0.18 31.31
N LYS A 373 0.72 -0.58 32.23
CA LYS A 373 1.63 -0.07 33.27
C LYS A 373 1.11 1.22 33.92
N ASP A 374 -0.09 1.17 34.48
CA ASP A 374 -0.79 2.28 35.16
C ASP A 374 -1.30 3.42 34.25
N ILE A 375 -1.19 3.30 32.93
CA ILE A 375 -1.83 4.21 31.97
C ILE A 375 -3.33 3.92 31.91
N LYS A 376 -4.15 4.95 32.12
CA LYS A 376 -5.61 4.89 31.95
C LYS A 376 -5.98 4.82 30.46
N LEU A 377 -6.59 3.71 30.07
CA LEU A 377 -7.07 3.47 28.71
C LEU A 377 -8.45 4.10 28.50
N ALA A 378 -8.70 4.57 27.28
CA ALA A 378 -9.96 5.21 26.88
C ALA A 378 -10.99 4.19 26.40
N GLY A 379 -10.56 3.09 25.78
CA GLY A 379 -11.45 2.07 25.24
C GLY A 379 -12.15 1.24 26.31
N ALA A 380 -13.48 1.13 26.26
CA ALA A 380 -14.26 0.37 27.25
C ALA A 380 -13.92 -1.12 27.33
N GLY A 381 -13.36 -1.71 26.26
CA GLY A 381 -12.91 -3.11 26.23
C GLY A 381 -11.46 -3.33 26.64
N ARG A 382 -10.72 -2.27 27.01
CA ARG A 382 -9.29 -2.33 27.33
C ARG A 382 -9.08 -1.80 28.75
N SER A 383 -8.82 -2.70 29.70
CA SER A 383 -8.66 -2.33 31.11
C SER A 383 -7.21 -2.45 31.60
N GLN A 384 -6.50 -3.51 31.22
CA GLN A 384 -5.14 -3.79 31.71
C GLN A 384 -4.08 -3.91 30.61
N ASN A 385 -4.49 -4.25 29.39
CA ASN A 385 -3.58 -4.47 28.27
C ASN A 385 -4.18 -3.91 26.98
N ILE A 386 -3.32 -3.59 26.02
CA ILE A 386 -3.69 -3.45 24.60
C ILE A 386 -3.28 -4.73 23.85
N GLN A 387 -4.03 -5.02 22.78
CA GLN A 387 -3.80 -6.16 21.91
C GLN A 387 -4.22 -5.73 20.49
N PRO A 388 -3.34 -5.03 19.75
CA PRO A 388 -3.58 -4.73 18.34
C PRO A 388 -3.46 -5.98 17.47
N ASP A 389 -4.07 -5.96 16.28
CA ASP A 389 -4.00 -7.07 15.33
C ASP A 389 -2.54 -7.38 14.94
N TYR A 390 -1.73 -6.34 14.64
CA TYR A 390 -0.31 -6.51 14.36
C TYR A 390 0.57 -5.41 14.97
N SER A 391 1.80 -5.78 15.33
CA SER A 391 2.86 -4.88 15.80
C SER A 391 4.20 -5.23 15.15
N LEU A 392 4.99 -4.22 14.79
CA LEU A 392 6.41 -4.41 14.46
C LEU A 392 7.26 -4.14 15.70
N LEU A 393 8.01 -5.16 16.10
CA LEU A 393 8.85 -5.17 17.28
C LEU A 393 10.33 -5.13 16.88
N GLN A 394 11.08 -4.23 17.48
CA GLN A 394 12.54 -4.22 17.47
C GLN A 394 13.04 -4.80 18.79
N ARG A 395 13.96 -5.77 18.70
CA ARG A 395 14.72 -6.25 19.84
C ARG A 395 16.06 -5.53 19.87
N LEU A 396 16.29 -4.76 20.93
CA LEU A 396 17.53 -3.99 21.12
C LEU A 396 18.66 -4.90 21.67
N PRO A 397 19.94 -4.50 21.54
CA PRO A 397 21.08 -5.30 22.00
C PRO A 397 21.06 -5.65 23.50
N ASP A 398 20.44 -4.78 24.31
CA ASP A 398 20.21 -4.97 25.74
C ASP A 398 19.02 -5.91 26.05
N LYS A 399 18.46 -6.55 25.01
CA LYS A 399 17.27 -7.42 25.03
C LYS A 399 15.96 -6.71 25.35
N THR A 400 15.95 -5.38 25.43
CA THR A 400 14.70 -4.63 25.55
C THR A 400 13.93 -4.67 24.23
N GLU A 401 12.61 -4.57 24.34
CA GLU A 401 11.70 -4.67 23.21
C GLU A 401 11.01 -3.32 22.99
N LYS A 402 11.04 -2.86 21.74
CA LYS A 402 10.46 -1.58 21.32
C LYS A 402 9.48 -1.82 20.17
N VAL A 403 8.22 -1.44 20.37
CA VAL A 403 7.23 -1.44 19.30
C VAL A 403 7.38 -0.18 18.46
N VAL A 404 7.57 -0.36 17.15
CA VAL A 404 7.89 0.73 16.20
C VAL A 404 6.74 0.98 15.22
N TYR A 405 5.81 0.02 15.13
CA TYR A 405 4.59 0.16 14.35
C TYR A 405 3.45 -0.64 14.96
N VAL A 406 2.23 -0.13 14.84
CA VAL A 406 1.00 -0.84 15.21
C VAL A 406 0.00 -0.73 14.05
N LEU A 407 -0.64 -1.85 13.71
CA LEU A 407 -1.71 -1.92 12.72
C LEU A 407 -2.95 -2.56 13.33
N GLU A 408 -4.08 -1.88 13.19
CA GLU A 408 -5.41 -2.39 13.51
C GLU A 408 -6.24 -2.53 12.23
N ALA A 409 -6.80 -3.72 11.99
CA ALA A 409 -7.64 -4.05 10.85
C ALA A 409 -9.12 -3.99 11.26
N LYS A 410 -9.90 -3.09 10.65
CA LYS A 410 -11.36 -2.98 10.87
C LYS A 410 -12.14 -3.21 9.58
N GLN A 411 -13.36 -3.71 9.70
CA GLN A 411 -14.24 -4.01 8.55
C GLN A 411 -15.63 -3.45 8.74
N TYR A 412 -15.72 -2.30 9.42
CA TYR A 412 -17.02 -1.70 9.67
C TYR A 412 -17.52 -0.97 8.43
N ALA A 413 -18.70 -1.37 7.95
CA ALA A 413 -19.41 -0.65 6.90
C ALA A 413 -19.81 0.79 7.30
N ARG A 414 -19.92 1.06 8.60
CA ARG A 414 -20.02 2.41 9.17
C ARG A 414 -18.98 2.56 10.26
N ALA A 415 -18.05 3.50 10.11
CA ALA A 415 -17.04 3.74 11.13
C ALA A 415 -17.69 4.05 12.49
N ASN A 416 -17.27 3.31 13.52
CA ASN A 416 -17.48 3.74 14.89
C ASN A 416 -16.30 4.67 15.28
N THR A 417 -16.44 5.94 14.93
CA THR A 417 -15.36 6.94 15.10
C THR A 417 -14.87 7.05 16.54
N ARG A 418 -15.75 6.82 17.52
CA ARG A 418 -15.38 6.79 18.94
C ARG A 418 -14.41 5.64 19.21
N ASN A 419 -14.81 4.41 18.88
CA ASN A 419 -13.97 3.22 19.10
C ASN A 419 -12.66 3.30 18.31
N PHE A 420 -12.66 3.92 17.12
CA PHE A 420 -11.45 4.11 16.32
C PHE A 420 -10.47 5.03 17.04
N ASN A 421 -10.94 6.17 17.52
CA ASN A 421 -10.09 7.15 18.20
C ASN A 421 -9.59 6.64 19.55
N GLU A 422 -10.43 5.93 20.31
CA GLU A 422 -10.03 5.26 21.55
C GLU A 422 -8.92 4.23 21.29
N ALA A 423 -9.07 3.39 20.25
CA ALA A 423 -8.04 2.41 19.87
C ALA A 423 -6.72 3.08 19.46
N LEU A 424 -6.76 4.04 18.54
CA LEU A 424 -5.58 4.77 18.06
C LEU A 424 -4.83 5.43 19.22
N ARG A 425 -5.56 6.14 20.10
CA ARG A 425 -4.99 6.79 21.28
C ARG A 425 -4.34 5.78 22.21
N ASP A 426 -5.05 4.73 22.61
CA ASP A 426 -4.55 3.75 23.58
C ASP A 426 -3.29 3.04 23.07
N TYR A 427 -3.27 2.66 21.78
CA TYR A 427 -2.12 2.03 21.16
C TYR A 427 -0.92 2.96 21.07
N ALA A 428 -1.12 4.21 20.66
CA ALA A 428 -0.04 5.18 20.56
C ALA A 428 0.47 5.62 21.94
N LYS A 429 -0.41 5.72 22.94
CA LYS A 429 -0.03 6.13 24.30
C LYS A 429 0.86 5.10 24.98
N ILE A 430 0.55 3.81 24.84
CA ILE A 430 1.38 2.73 25.39
C ILE A 430 2.65 2.54 24.55
N ASN A 431 2.53 2.50 23.23
CA ASN A 431 3.68 2.33 22.33
C ASN A 431 4.20 3.70 21.92
N THR A 432 4.97 4.33 22.81
CA THR A 432 5.42 5.73 22.68
C THR A 432 6.27 6.01 21.43
N HIS A 433 6.89 4.98 20.85
CA HIS A 433 7.72 5.11 19.65
C HIS A 433 7.03 4.66 18.36
N ALA A 434 5.85 4.06 18.44
CA ALA A 434 5.20 3.48 17.29
C ALA A 434 4.47 4.53 16.44
N LEU A 435 4.51 4.39 15.12
CA LEU A 435 3.43 4.90 14.28
C LEU A 435 2.24 3.94 14.37
N VAL A 436 1.02 4.47 14.43
CA VAL A 436 -0.19 3.69 14.67
C VAL A 436 -1.20 3.90 13.54
N ALA A 437 -1.52 2.81 12.85
CA ALA A 437 -2.50 2.79 11.77
C ALA A 437 -3.75 2.01 12.16
N LEU A 438 -4.91 2.52 11.74
CA LEU A 438 -6.16 1.78 11.70
C LEU A 438 -6.65 1.71 10.26
N ALA A 439 -6.64 0.53 9.65
CA ALA A 439 -7.09 0.30 8.29
C ALA A 439 -8.52 -0.26 8.27
N ASN A 440 -9.49 0.57 7.89
CA ASN A 440 -10.88 0.13 7.76
C ASN A 440 -11.21 -0.24 6.30
N TYR A 441 -11.83 -1.42 6.10
CA TYR A 441 -12.35 -1.84 4.79
C TYR A 441 -13.45 -0.88 4.31
N GLY A 442 -14.27 -0.37 5.23
CA GLY A 442 -15.32 0.62 4.96
C GLY A 442 -14.85 2.07 5.12
N PRO A 443 -15.76 3.05 5.00
CA PRO A 443 -15.42 4.47 5.06
C PRO A 443 -14.94 4.90 6.46
N VAL A 444 -14.13 5.97 6.51
CA VAL A 444 -13.79 6.72 7.73
C VAL A 444 -14.22 8.18 7.52
N PRO A 445 -15.00 8.78 8.44
CA PRO A 445 -15.44 10.17 8.31
C PRO A 445 -14.26 11.16 8.32
N ALA A 446 -14.33 12.20 7.48
CA ALA A 446 -13.33 13.27 7.44
C ALA A 446 -13.16 14.02 8.79
N SER A 447 -14.14 13.93 9.69
CA SER A 447 -14.05 14.50 11.04
C SER A 447 -13.23 13.67 12.02
N GLN A 448 -12.83 12.44 11.66
CA GLN A 448 -12.12 11.52 12.55
C GLN A 448 -10.79 12.09 13.08
N PRO A 449 -9.89 12.70 12.27
CA PRO A 449 -8.61 13.22 12.76
C PRO A 449 -8.80 14.34 13.79
N LYS A 450 -9.72 15.28 13.52
CA LYS A 450 -10.05 16.37 14.45
C LYS A 450 -10.54 15.81 15.79
N LYS A 451 -11.45 14.82 15.75
CA LYS A 451 -11.96 14.17 16.97
C LYS A 451 -10.88 13.42 17.74
N LEU A 452 -9.82 12.94 17.08
CA LEU A 452 -8.70 12.30 17.76
C LEU A 452 -7.84 13.35 18.48
N VAL A 453 -7.55 14.48 17.82
CA VAL A 453 -6.85 15.62 18.44
C VAL A 453 -7.60 16.10 19.68
N ASP A 454 -8.91 16.31 19.57
CA ASP A 454 -9.76 16.75 20.68
C ASP A 454 -9.72 15.73 21.84
N LEU A 455 -9.76 14.43 21.54
CA LEU A 455 -9.67 13.37 22.55
C LEU A 455 -8.30 13.36 23.25
N CYS A 456 -7.20 13.48 22.51
CA CYS A 456 -5.85 13.53 23.08
C CYS A 456 -5.68 14.77 23.97
N ALA A 457 -6.14 15.94 23.51
CA ALA A 457 -6.08 17.18 24.29
C ALA A 457 -6.86 17.08 25.62
N GLN A 458 -8.07 16.50 25.59
CA GLN A 458 -8.88 16.27 26.79
C GLN A 458 -8.21 15.36 27.82
N ASN A 459 -7.33 14.47 27.37
CA ASN A 459 -6.62 13.53 28.24
C ASN A 459 -5.19 13.98 28.58
N GLY A 460 -4.76 15.17 28.15
CA GLY A 460 -3.41 15.67 28.39
C GLY A 460 -2.33 14.88 27.65
N ASP A 461 -2.65 14.29 26.50
CA ASP A 461 -1.72 13.48 25.73
C ASP A 461 -0.90 14.32 24.75
N GLU A 462 0.41 14.39 24.98
CA GLU A 462 1.36 15.03 24.06
C GLU A 462 1.83 14.09 22.96
N ASN A 463 1.92 14.57 21.71
CA ASN A 463 2.46 13.87 20.54
C ASN A 463 1.79 12.51 20.20
N VAL A 464 0.63 12.19 20.78
CA VAL A 464 -0.10 10.95 20.52
C VAL A 464 -0.84 11.00 19.19
N SER A 465 -1.61 12.07 18.93
CA SER A 465 -2.41 12.20 17.71
C SER A 465 -1.56 12.33 16.44
N GLU A 466 -0.35 12.89 16.53
CA GLU A 466 0.56 13.10 15.39
C GLU A 466 1.10 11.79 14.80
N ARG A 467 1.07 10.71 15.57
CA ARG A 467 1.54 9.37 15.18
C ARG A 467 0.41 8.44 14.73
N CYS A 468 -0.84 8.90 14.78
CA CYS A 468 -2.02 8.09 14.54
C CYS A 468 -2.68 8.44 13.21
N GLN A 469 -3.04 7.43 12.41
CA GLN A 469 -3.78 7.62 11.17
C GLN A 469 -4.82 6.53 10.95
N ALA A 470 -6.05 6.93 10.60
CA ALA A 470 -7.10 6.02 10.16
C ALA A 470 -7.23 6.08 8.63
N PHE A 471 -7.22 4.91 7.99
CA PHE A 471 -7.35 4.75 6.54
C PHE A 471 -8.75 4.22 6.20
N ALA A 472 -9.42 4.88 5.26
CA ALA A 472 -10.75 4.54 4.79
C ALA A 472 -10.71 3.69 3.52
N GLY A 473 -11.65 2.76 3.38
CA GLY A 473 -11.86 2.07 2.10
C GLY A 473 -10.65 1.27 1.64
N VAL A 474 -9.82 0.78 2.56
CA VAL A 474 -8.63 0.02 2.22
C VAL A 474 -9.09 -1.33 1.67
N THR A 475 -9.10 -1.45 0.35
CA THR A 475 -9.57 -2.65 -0.37
C THR A 475 -8.68 -2.88 -1.58
N PRO A 476 -8.59 -4.11 -2.11
CA PRO A 476 -7.70 -4.40 -3.25
C PRO A 476 -8.03 -3.61 -4.52
N ILE A 477 -9.29 -3.19 -4.67
CA ILE A 477 -9.76 -2.37 -5.81
C ILE A 477 -9.58 -0.86 -5.59
N ASN A 478 -9.28 -0.42 -4.37
CA ASN A 478 -9.05 0.99 -4.05
C ASN A 478 -7.56 1.27 -3.90
N ALA A 479 -6.88 1.48 -5.03
CA ALA A 479 -5.45 1.74 -5.07
C ALA A 479 -5.02 2.98 -4.29
N MET A 480 -5.84 4.03 -4.23
CA MET A 480 -5.47 5.24 -3.47
C MET A 480 -5.36 4.92 -1.98
N SER A 481 -6.37 4.26 -1.42
CA SER A 481 -6.36 3.92 0.01
C SER A 481 -5.26 2.91 0.36
N THR A 482 -4.98 1.93 -0.52
CA THR A 482 -3.85 1.03 -0.32
C THR A 482 -2.51 1.75 -0.46
N HIS A 483 -2.38 2.69 -1.39
CA HIS A 483 -1.21 3.54 -1.53
C HIS A 483 -0.92 4.32 -0.25
N LEU A 484 -1.92 4.99 0.31
CA LEU A 484 -1.77 5.79 1.52
C LEU A 484 -1.33 4.94 2.71
N LEU A 485 -1.91 3.74 2.87
CA LEU A 485 -1.48 2.81 3.91
C LEU A 485 -0.03 2.34 3.67
N ARG A 486 0.33 2.03 2.43
CA ARG A 486 1.70 1.63 2.06
C ARG A 486 2.72 2.75 2.28
N GLN A 487 2.37 4.00 1.98
CA GLN A 487 3.21 5.16 2.33
C GLN A 487 3.41 5.26 3.84
N HIS A 488 2.38 4.93 4.64
CA HIS A 488 2.50 4.89 6.09
C HIS A 488 3.40 3.75 6.56
N PHE A 489 3.37 2.57 5.92
CA PHE A 489 4.35 1.51 6.14
C PHE A 489 5.77 1.96 5.79
N ARG A 490 5.97 2.57 4.60
CA ARG A 490 7.26 3.12 4.19
C ARG A 490 7.81 4.09 5.22
N ARG A 491 6.97 5.04 5.64
CA ARG A 491 7.30 6.02 6.68
C ARG A 491 7.71 5.33 7.98
N ALA A 492 6.99 4.29 8.39
CA ALA A 492 7.36 3.53 9.58
C ALA A 492 8.70 2.82 9.42
N LEU A 493 9.00 2.24 8.27
CA LEU A 493 10.26 1.55 8.01
C LEU A 493 11.45 2.52 7.91
N THR A 494 11.25 3.70 7.31
CA THR A 494 12.29 4.75 7.21
C THR A 494 12.48 5.54 8.50
N GLU A 495 11.42 5.86 9.24
CA GLU A 495 11.50 6.46 10.58
C GLU A 495 11.87 5.45 11.68
N TYR A 496 11.71 4.15 11.42
CA TYR A 496 12.25 3.10 12.27
C TYR A 496 13.77 3.04 12.11
N ALA A 497 14.20 2.92 10.86
CA ALA A 497 15.61 2.94 10.47
C ALA A 497 16.16 4.37 10.53
N LEU A 498 15.85 5.14 11.59
CA LEU A 498 16.51 6.41 11.85
C LEU A 498 18.01 6.12 11.95
N PRO A 499 18.82 6.46 10.94
CA PRO A 499 20.25 6.41 11.17
C PRO A 499 20.49 7.46 12.25
N LEU A 500 21.13 7.08 13.35
CA LEU A 500 21.69 8.08 14.26
C LEU A 500 22.48 9.06 13.38
N PRO A 501 22.26 10.37 13.52
CA PRO A 501 22.87 11.32 12.63
C PRO A 501 24.40 11.17 12.70
N HIS A 502 25.07 11.26 11.56
CA HIS A 502 26.52 11.36 11.57
C HIS A 502 26.90 12.77 11.97
N LEU A 503 27.80 12.87 12.95
CA LEU A 503 28.30 14.14 13.45
C LEU A 503 29.59 14.50 12.70
N ILE A 504 29.49 15.49 11.83
CA ILE A 504 30.64 16.14 11.21
C ILE A 504 31.29 17.01 12.28
N VAL A 505 32.56 16.76 12.59
CA VAL A 505 33.27 17.56 13.58
C VAL A 505 34.12 18.61 12.88
N ASP A 506 33.89 19.87 13.21
CA ASP A 506 34.73 20.97 12.79
C ASP A 506 36.11 20.87 13.49
N LEU A 507 37.16 20.89 12.69
CA LEU A 507 38.56 20.84 13.13
C LEU A 507 39.29 22.16 12.85
N SER A 508 38.54 23.25 12.75
CA SER A 508 39.03 24.58 12.42
C SER A 508 39.98 25.14 13.46
N SER A 509 40.81 26.09 13.05
CA SER A 509 41.62 26.85 14.01
C SER A 509 40.75 27.68 14.95
N SER A 510 39.51 28.04 14.58
CA SER A 510 38.59 28.76 15.47
C SER A 510 38.12 27.88 16.64
N MET A 511 37.89 26.59 16.41
CA MET A 511 37.65 25.61 17.47
C MET A 511 38.77 25.59 18.53
N GLY A 512 40.02 25.74 18.11
CA GLY A 512 41.17 25.86 19.03
C GLY A 512 41.16 27.14 19.88
N GLY A 513 40.53 28.22 19.39
CA GLY A 513 40.43 29.51 20.09
C GLY A 513 39.27 29.60 21.08
N VAL A 514 38.21 28.79 20.91
CA VAL A 514 37.05 28.75 21.81
C VAL A 514 37.32 27.96 23.09
N LEU A 515 38.35 27.12 23.07
CA LEU A 515 38.79 26.35 24.23
C LEU A 515 39.65 27.22 25.18
N ASN A 516 38.99 28.03 26.01
CA ASN A 516 39.65 28.61 27.18
C ASN A 516 39.93 27.51 28.24
N THR A 517 40.65 27.84 29.32
CA THR A 517 40.99 26.87 30.39
C THR A 517 39.75 26.17 30.98
N GLN A 518 38.58 26.81 30.99
CA GLN A 518 37.33 26.24 31.52
C GLN A 518 36.66 25.24 30.56
N ALA A 519 36.71 25.49 29.25
CA ALA A 519 36.21 24.55 28.25
C ALA A 519 37.10 23.29 28.17
N LEU A 520 38.40 23.42 28.43
CA LEU A 520 39.32 22.27 28.51
C LEU A 520 38.95 21.32 29.67
N ASP A 521 38.60 21.87 30.83
CA ASP A 521 38.24 21.09 32.02
C ASP A 521 36.95 20.28 31.83
N SER A 522 36.02 20.81 31.03
CA SER A 522 34.72 20.17 30.74
C SER A 522 34.75 19.26 29.49
N TRP A 523 35.81 19.33 28.68
CA TRP A 523 35.94 18.60 27.43
C TRP A 523 35.74 17.08 27.55
N PRO A 524 36.32 16.38 28.56
CA PRO A 524 36.11 14.95 28.72
C PRO A 524 34.64 14.55 28.92
N THR A 525 33.89 15.39 29.63
CA THR A 525 32.46 15.18 29.88
C THR A 525 31.65 15.40 28.59
N THR A 526 32.01 16.40 27.80
CA THR A 526 31.37 16.66 26.50
C THR A 526 31.62 15.53 25.51
N ALA A 527 32.86 15.05 25.42
CA ALA A 527 33.22 13.90 24.59
C ALA A 527 32.44 12.63 24.98
N GLU A 528 32.25 12.38 26.28
CA GLU A 528 31.46 11.26 26.79
C GLU A 528 29.98 11.40 26.43
N ARG A 529 29.37 12.58 26.61
CA ARG A 529 27.97 12.83 26.22
C ARG A 529 27.71 12.64 24.72
N VAL A 530 28.65 13.04 23.88
CA VAL A 530 28.56 12.82 22.42
C VAL A 530 28.71 11.32 22.11
N ALA A 531 29.64 10.61 22.76
CA ALA A 531 29.79 9.17 22.57
C ALA A 531 28.56 8.37 23.00
N ASP A 532 27.96 8.72 24.13
CA ASP A 532 26.77 8.05 24.70
C ASP A 532 25.50 8.27 23.86
N SER A 533 25.49 9.28 22.97
CA SER A 533 24.39 9.50 22.03
C SER A 533 24.31 8.43 20.93
N GLY A 534 25.36 7.61 20.76
CA GLY A 534 25.43 6.56 19.76
C GLY A 534 25.71 7.07 18.33
N MET A 535 25.99 8.36 18.14
CA MET A 535 26.35 8.91 16.84
C MET A 535 27.75 8.46 16.38
N GLY A 536 27.89 8.18 15.09
CA GLY A 536 29.20 8.05 14.44
C GLY A 536 29.79 9.42 14.11
N LEU A 537 31.12 9.53 14.09
CA LEU A 537 31.80 10.79 13.77
C LEU A 537 32.40 10.78 12.37
N ILE A 538 32.37 11.93 11.71
CA ILE A 538 33.12 12.19 10.47
C ILE A 538 34.19 13.24 10.78
N LEU A 539 35.46 12.83 10.70
CA LEU A 539 36.62 13.66 11.02
C LEU A 539 37.44 13.92 9.75
N ASN A 540 37.34 15.12 9.17
CA ASN A 540 38.02 15.39 7.90
C ASN A 540 39.54 15.62 8.07
N ARG A 541 40.31 15.19 7.07
CA ARG A 541 41.77 15.07 6.87
C ARG A 541 42.50 13.81 7.36
N HIS A 542 42.02 13.05 8.34
CA HIS A 542 42.83 11.96 8.93
C HIS A 542 42.15 10.58 9.04
N TYR A 543 40.84 10.47 8.78
CA TYR A 543 40.11 9.19 8.80
C TYR A 543 39.26 9.06 7.52
N PRO A 544 39.63 8.18 6.58
CA PRO A 544 38.87 8.00 5.33
C PRO A 544 37.51 7.31 5.55
N GLU A 545 37.24 6.79 6.75
CA GLU A 545 35.99 6.15 7.13
C GLU A 545 35.40 6.79 8.41
N PRO A 546 34.07 6.82 8.56
CA PRO A 546 33.42 7.29 9.78
C PRO A 546 33.88 6.51 11.02
N VAL A 547 34.07 7.21 12.13
CA VAL A 547 34.39 6.59 13.42
C VAL A 547 33.13 5.94 13.99
N SER A 548 33.25 4.65 14.33
CA SER A 548 32.14 3.89 14.91
C SER A 548 31.71 4.43 16.29
N PRO A 549 30.41 4.35 16.65
CA PRO A 549 29.88 4.84 17.92
C PRO A 549 30.55 4.28 19.19
N GLY A 550 30.38 5.00 20.31
CA GLY A 550 30.84 4.56 21.64
C GLY A 550 32.29 4.94 21.96
N GLN A 551 33.07 3.99 22.49
CA GLN A 551 34.45 4.27 22.92
C GLN A 551 35.36 4.82 21.80
N PRO A 552 35.26 4.38 20.53
CA PRO A 552 36.03 5.00 19.44
C PRO A 552 35.66 6.46 19.23
N THR A 553 34.37 6.81 19.21
CA THR A 553 33.88 8.21 19.19
C THR A 553 34.45 9.02 20.35
N ARG A 554 34.44 8.49 21.58
CA ARG A 554 34.99 9.18 22.76
C ARG A 554 36.49 9.46 22.61
N ASN A 555 37.25 8.44 22.23
CA ASN A 555 38.71 8.54 22.04
C ASN A 555 39.05 9.53 20.92
N ALA A 556 38.30 9.45 19.82
CA ALA A 556 38.40 10.38 18.71
C ALA A 556 38.21 11.81 19.20
N MET A 557 37.09 12.14 19.86
CA MET A 557 36.80 13.47 20.41
C MET A 557 37.88 14.00 21.34
N LEU A 558 38.39 13.15 22.26
CA LEU A 558 39.49 13.52 23.15
C LEU A 558 40.78 13.84 22.38
N SER A 559 41.06 13.09 21.32
CA SER A 559 42.28 13.23 20.51
C SER A 559 42.22 14.37 19.48
N LEU A 560 41.04 14.96 19.21
CA LEU A 560 40.85 15.97 18.16
C LEU A 560 41.79 17.17 18.35
N PHE A 561 42.08 17.53 19.59
CA PHE A 561 42.78 18.78 19.93
C PHE A 561 44.24 18.57 20.32
N GLU A 562 44.72 17.32 20.40
CA GLU A 562 46.13 17.02 20.61
C GLU A 562 46.95 17.12 19.30
N LYS A 563 46.29 17.18 18.13
CA LYS A 563 46.93 16.99 16.81
C LYS A 563 46.62 18.03 15.71
N THR A 564 45.82 19.07 15.94
CA THR A 564 45.33 19.95 14.85
C THR A 564 46.20 21.19 14.60
N VAL A 565 46.89 21.22 13.45
CA VAL A 565 47.65 22.39 12.95
C VAL A 565 46.95 23.12 11.80
N ASN A 566 45.90 22.59 11.16
CA ASN A 566 45.24 23.31 10.05
C ASN A 566 43.76 22.90 9.88
N GLY A 567 42.89 23.91 9.79
CA GLY A 567 41.42 23.82 9.83
C GLY A 567 40.71 23.06 8.69
N PRO A 568 39.36 23.02 8.65
CA PRO A 568 38.63 22.21 7.72
C PRO A 568 38.77 22.80 6.31
N LYS A 569 38.92 21.89 5.36
CA LYS A 569 38.35 22.05 4.02
C LYS A 569 37.42 20.84 3.86
N GLY A 570 36.13 21.07 3.61
CA GLY A 570 35.29 20.00 3.03
C GLY A 570 33.97 19.65 3.72
N VAL A 571 33.35 20.50 4.56
CA VAL A 571 31.93 20.29 4.95
C VAL A 571 31.03 20.18 3.71
N TYR A 572 31.30 21.03 2.70
CA TYR A 572 30.68 20.93 1.38
C TYR A 572 30.87 19.56 0.72
N ASP A 573 32.09 19.03 0.68
CA ASP A 573 32.38 17.74 0.04
C ASP A 573 31.71 16.58 0.78
N ILE A 574 31.62 16.65 2.11
CA ILE A 574 30.96 15.65 2.95
C ILE A 574 29.46 15.67 2.70
N THR A 575 28.82 16.85 2.72
CA THR A 575 27.37 16.97 2.46
C THR A 575 26.97 16.57 1.03
N GLN A 576 27.92 16.46 0.10
CA GLN A 576 27.69 15.94 -1.25
C GLN A 576 27.91 14.42 -1.37
N LYS A 577 28.78 13.84 -0.55
CA LYS A 577 29.16 12.41 -0.62
C LYS A 577 28.37 11.54 0.33
N GLU A 578 28.13 12.02 1.55
CA GLU A 578 27.49 11.28 2.61
C GLU A 578 25.97 11.34 2.48
N ARG A 579 25.32 10.19 2.70
CA ARG A 579 23.86 10.06 2.70
C ARG A 579 23.34 9.94 4.13
N GLY A 580 22.15 10.49 4.37
CA GLY A 580 21.47 10.39 5.67
C GLY A 580 21.40 11.71 6.42
N LEU A 581 21.11 11.65 7.72
CA LEU A 581 21.03 12.82 8.58
C LEU A 581 22.43 13.26 8.99
N LEU A 582 22.82 14.46 8.59
CA LEU A 582 24.11 15.04 8.93
C LEU A 582 23.91 16.15 9.95
N MET A 583 24.75 16.14 10.98
CA MET A 583 24.87 17.22 11.96
C MET A 583 26.28 17.79 11.95
N LEU A 584 26.43 19.04 12.38
CA LEU A 584 27.73 19.69 12.52
C LEU A 584 28.01 19.98 14.00
N PHE A 585 29.22 19.67 14.47
CA PHE A 585 29.76 20.10 15.74
C PHE A 585 30.80 21.19 15.49
N THR A 586 30.56 22.40 15.96
CA THR A 586 31.37 23.59 15.64
C THR A 586 31.37 24.58 16.80
N ASP A 587 32.17 25.64 16.69
CA ASP A 587 32.06 26.82 17.53
C ASP A 587 31.15 27.88 16.89
N SER A 588 30.93 28.99 17.60
CA SER A 588 30.13 30.12 17.08
C SER A 588 30.69 30.70 15.78
N GLY A 589 32.02 30.65 15.57
CA GLY A 589 32.67 31.09 14.35
C GLY A 589 32.29 30.22 13.15
N GLY A 590 32.50 28.91 13.24
CA GLY A 590 32.18 27.97 12.18
C GLY A 590 30.67 27.88 11.90
N PHE A 591 29.80 28.09 12.90
CA PHE A 591 28.35 28.23 12.67
C PHE A 591 28.02 29.38 11.70
N HIS A 592 28.72 30.51 11.80
CA HIS A 592 28.51 31.63 10.89
C HIS A 592 29.12 31.39 9.51
N GLU A 593 30.28 30.73 9.44
CA GLU A 593 30.98 30.43 8.18
C GLU A 593 30.23 29.39 7.33
N GLU A 594 29.60 28.40 7.96
CA GLU A 594 28.91 27.28 7.29
C GLU A 594 27.41 27.55 7.02
N ARG A 595 26.96 28.81 7.13
CA ARG A 595 25.54 29.21 6.98
C ARG A 595 24.90 28.79 5.65
N ASN A 596 25.70 28.72 4.59
CA ASN A 596 25.26 28.33 3.25
C ASN A 596 24.87 26.84 3.13
N TYR A 597 25.09 26.04 4.18
CA TYR A 597 24.79 24.60 4.20
C TYR A 597 23.78 24.20 5.28
N HIS A 598 23.19 25.17 5.97
CA HIS A 598 22.17 24.91 6.99
C HIS A 598 20.99 24.11 6.45
N ASP A 599 20.61 24.31 5.19
CA ASP A 599 19.55 23.56 4.52
C ASP A 599 19.92 22.10 4.21
N LYS A 600 21.21 21.74 4.30
CA LYS A 600 21.70 20.36 4.14
C LYS A 600 21.93 19.64 5.47
N LEU A 601 21.98 20.38 6.58
CA LEU A 601 22.20 19.83 7.92
C LEU A 601 20.86 19.68 8.66
N ALA A 602 20.70 18.55 9.35
CA ALA A 602 19.53 18.30 10.20
C ALA A 602 19.59 19.11 11.51
N GLY A 603 20.80 19.36 12.01
CA GLY A 603 21.04 20.17 13.21
C GLY A 603 22.52 20.50 13.41
N ILE A 604 22.79 21.45 14.29
CA ILE A 604 24.13 21.97 14.58
C ILE A 604 24.30 22.08 16.10
N ILE A 605 25.41 21.55 16.61
CA ILE A 605 25.86 21.65 17.99
C ILE A 605 26.96 22.70 18.05
N ILE A 606 26.73 23.75 18.82
CA ILE A 606 27.65 24.87 18.99
C ILE A 606 28.30 24.77 20.36
N LEU A 607 29.63 24.62 20.39
CA LEU A 607 30.43 24.66 21.61
C LEU A 607 30.63 26.11 22.05
N GLN A 608 30.26 26.40 23.29
CA GLN A 608 30.44 27.71 23.91
C GLN A 608 31.77 27.80 24.66
N PRO A 609 32.33 29.01 24.85
CA PRO A 609 33.57 29.21 25.59
C PRO A 609 33.53 28.71 27.05
N ASP A 610 32.35 28.59 27.66
CA ASP A 610 32.19 28.04 29.01
C ASP A 610 32.11 26.50 29.04
N GLY A 611 32.27 25.83 27.88
CA GLY A 611 32.14 24.39 27.73
C GLY A 611 30.70 23.89 27.59
N SER A 612 29.71 24.78 27.67
CA SER A 612 28.31 24.40 27.40
C SER A 612 28.06 24.20 25.91
N MET A 613 27.01 23.43 25.58
CA MET A 613 26.62 23.17 24.20
C MET A 613 25.25 23.79 23.92
N GLU A 614 25.12 24.45 22.78
CA GLU A 614 23.84 24.89 22.23
C GLU A 614 23.47 24.02 21.03
N LEU A 615 22.25 23.49 21.00
CA LEU A 615 21.74 22.71 19.87
C LEU A 615 20.72 23.54 19.09
N ARG A 616 20.95 23.68 17.79
CA ARG A 616 20.00 24.25 16.84
C ARG A 616 19.54 23.17 15.87
N MET A 617 18.23 23.01 15.71
CA MET A 617 17.64 22.00 14.84
C MET A 617 16.92 22.67 13.67
N ARG A 618 16.97 22.03 12.50
CA ARG A 618 16.17 22.47 11.36
C ARG A 618 14.71 22.06 11.56
N LYS A 619 13.77 22.97 11.29
CA LYS A 619 12.33 22.73 11.55
C LYS A 619 11.78 21.47 10.89
N SER A 620 12.18 21.16 9.65
CA SER A 620 11.69 19.99 8.92
C SER A 620 12.15 18.65 9.50
N THR A 621 13.21 18.65 10.31
CA THR A 621 13.83 17.44 10.88
C THR A 621 13.80 17.41 12.42
N GLU A 622 13.15 18.40 13.05
CA GLU A 622 13.19 18.58 14.50
C GLU A 622 12.54 17.41 15.26
N SER A 623 11.31 17.03 14.89
CA SER A 623 10.59 15.88 15.49
C SER A 623 11.41 14.58 15.40
N LEU A 624 12.19 14.47 14.34
CA LEU A 624 13.01 13.32 14.03
C LEU A 624 14.28 13.28 14.88
N LEU A 625 15.01 14.39 15.02
CA LEU A 625 16.15 14.51 15.93
C LEU A 625 15.77 14.35 17.41
N ARG A 626 14.61 14.89 17.81
CA ARG A 626 14.07 14.72 19.17
C ARG A 626 13.84 13.27 19.55
N ARG A 627 13.54 12.40 18.57
CA ARG A 627 13.43 10.95 18.77
C ARG A 627 14.77 10.23 18.69
N ALA A 628 15.69 10.70 17.86
CA ALA A 628 16.97 10.03 17.60
C ALA A 628 18.01 10.24 18.72
N ILE A 629 18.12 11.47 19.27
CA ILE A 629 19.20 11.84 20.22
C ILE A 629 18.68 12.50 21.51
N PRO A 630 17.68 11.92 22.21
CA PRO A 630 17.03 12.58 23.36
C PRO A 630 17.98 12.87 24.52
N ALA A 631 18.96 11.99 24.78
CA ALA A 631 19.95 12.16 25.85
C ALA A 631 20.89 13.35 25.60
N LEU A 632 21.30 13.56 24.35
CA LEU A 632 22.15 14.69 23.98
C LEU A 632 21.38 16.01 24.10
N ILE A 633 20.13 16.04 23.64
CA ILE A 633 19.25 17.21 23.73
C ILE A 633 19.09 17.66 25.19
N ALA A 634 18.89 16.73 26.12
CA ALA A 634 18.75 17.02 27.55
C ALA A 634 20.00 17.70 28.16
N CYS A 635 21.17 17.50 27.55
CA CYS A 635 22.44 18.07 27.99
C CYS A 635 22.85 19.35 27.24
N THR A 636 22.02 19.84 26.32
CA THR A 636 22.26 21.03 25.49
C THR A 636 21.27 22.15 25.81
N ARG A 637 21.68 23.41 25.66
CA ARG A 637 20.74 24.54 25.62
C ARG A 637 20.05 24.57 24.26
N ALA A 638 18.74 24.78 24.26
CA ALA A 638 17.97 24.90 23.01
C ALA A 638 18.24 26.27 22.37
N GLY A 639 18.79 26.27 21.16
CA GLY A 639 18.89 27.46 20.31
C GLY A 639 17.66 27.60 19.41
N GLU A 640 17.52 28.78 18.80
CA GLU A 640 16.43 29.01 17.82
C GLU A 640 16.56 28.05 16.63
N SER A 641 15.45 27.38 16.30
CA SER A 641 15.36 26.51 15.14
C SER A 641 15.42 27.33 13.85
N TYR A 642 16.14 26.80 12.85
CA TYR A 642 16.35 27.48 11.57
C TYR A 642 15.69 26.74 10.39
#